data_AF-A0A6N2M928-F1
#
_entry.id   AF-A0A6N2M928-F1
#
_cell.length_a   1.000
_cell.length_b   1.000
_cell.length_c   1.000
_cell.angle_alpha   90.00
_cell.angle_beta   90.00
_cell.angle_gamma   90.00
#
_symmetry.space_group_name_H-M   'P 1'
#
loop_
_entity.id
_entity.type
_entity.pdbx_description
1 polymer ?
#
loop_
_entity_poly.entity_id
_entity_poly.type
_entity_poly.pdbx_seq_one_letter_code
_entity_poly.pdbx_strand_id
1 'polypeptide(L)'
;MDAFGRYFVDEKAVRVENIFLDFLKSFRLDGQNRNIGEPHYDAEIEAMKANESTTMFIDFSHVMLFNDVLQKAIADEYLRFEPYLKNACKRFVMELSSAFISDDNPNKDINVAFFNIPFSMRLRELTTAEIGKLVSVTGVVTRTSEVRPELLQGTFRCLECGGVVKNVEQQFKYTEPTICANATCSNKLRWALLRQESKFADWQRVRMQETSKEIPAGSLPRSLDVIVRHDIVEKARAGDTVIFTGTVVVVPDILALASPGERAECRRESSQLKNSAVGGEGVRGLRALGVRDLSYRLAFIANSVQVCDGRRDTDIRNRKKAADEDDNQQFTIEELDEIQRMRNTPDFFNKLVDSIAPTIFGHQDIKRAILLMLLGGVHKFTHEGINLRGDINVCIVGDPSCAKSQFLKYASGIVPRSVYTSGKSSSAAGLTASVAKEPETGEFCIEAGALMLADNGICCIDEFDKMDIRDQVAIHEAMEQQTISITKAGIQATLNARTSILAAANPAGGRYDKSKPLKYNVALPPAILSRFDLVYVMIDDPDDQTDYHIAHHIVRVHQKREEALSPAFTTAQIKRYISYAKTLKPKLNSEARKLLVESYVALRKGDTTPGSRVAYRMTVRQLEALIRLSEAIARSHLETQVQPRHVRVAVKLLKTVETSEIDLSEFQEANRNDDDVVNDGNDGPSQGDAQPSNADANPVSGNTENGPASAGRQGKKLVISEEYFQRVTQALVMRLRQHEEAVMRDGSGLAGMRQGELIRWYVDQQNQKNSYSSVEEAKNEASKIKAIIESLIRREGFLMVVDDGSRPEAEGDGARQTSSRDDRILAVAPNYVVE
;
A
#
# COMPACT_ATOMS: atom_id res chain seq x y z
N MET A 1 -19.95 -49.08 50.68
CA MET A 1 -18.89 -48.07 50.51
C MET A 1 -18.50 -48.01 49.04
N ASP A 2 -19.35 -47.47 48.16
CA ASP A 2 -19.09 -47.35 46.70
C ASP A 2 -19.80 -46.11 46.11
N ALA A 3 -19.79 -44.99 46.85
CA ALA A 3 -20.57 -43.79 46.51
C ALA A 3 -19.74 -42.50 46.40
N PHE A 4 -18.42 -42.60 46.21
CA PHE A 4 -17.58 -41.44 45.91
C PHE A 4 -16.80 -41.69 44.62
N GLY A 5 -17.18 -40.96 43.56
CA GLY A 5 -16.31 -40.75 42.40
C GLY A 5 -16.57 -41.62 41.16
N ARG A 6 -17.82 -41.86 40.75
CA ARG A 6 -18.05 -42.09 39.31
C ARG A 6 -17.92 -40.74 38.61
N TYR A 7 -16.75 -40.46 38.03
CA TYR A 7 -16.61 -39.40 37.04
C TYR A 7 -17.67 -39.66 35.96
N PHE A 8 -18.60 -38.73 35.75
CA PHE A 8 -19.52 -38.79 34.63
C PHE A 8 -18.68 -38.56 33.38
N VAL A 9 -18.24 -39.65 32.74
CA VAL A 9 -17.51 -39.57 31.48
C VAL A 9 -18.52 -39.19 30.42
N ASP A 10 -18.29 -38.06 29.76
CA ASP A 10 -19.14 -37.57 28.69
C ASP A 10 -18.99 -38.47 27.45
N GLU A 11 -19.95 -39.38 27.25
CA GLU A 11 -19.92 -40.31 26.12
C GLU A 11 -19.84 -39.61 24.76
N LYS A 12 -20.39 -38.39 24.63
CA LYS A 12 -20.30 -37.62 23.38
C LYS A 12 -18.88 -37.15 23.14
N ALA A 13 -18.21 -36.64 24.17
CA ALA A 13 -16.84 -36.16 24.07
C ALA A 13 -15.86 -37.29 23.71
N VAL A 14 -16.04 -38.48 24.29
CA VAL A 14 -15.21 -39.66 23.96
C VAL A 14 -15.44 -40.13 22.51
N ARG A 15 -16.68 -40.05 22.00
CA ARG A 15 -16.94 -40.35 20.59
C ARG A 15 -16.26 -39.33 19.66
N VAL A 16 -16.32 -38.05 20.00
CA VAL A 16 -15.62 -36.98 19.25
C VAL A 16 -14.10 -37.21 19.27
N GLU A 17 -13.53 -37.58 20.42
CA GLU A 17 -12.11 -37.93 20.57
C GLU A 17 -11.69 -39.04 19.60
N ASN A 18 -12.46 -40.14 19.55
CA ASN A 18 -12.16 -41.27 18.68
C ASN A 18 -12.29 -40.91 17.20
N ILE A 19 -13.36 -40.20 16.82
CA ILE A 19 -13.57 -39.76 15.42
C ILE A 19 -12.44 -38.81 14.99
N PHE A 20 -11.99 -37.94 15.89
CA PHE A 20 -10.89 -37.01 15.63
C PHE A 20 -9.54 -37.74 15.48
N LEU A 21 -9.30 -38.76 16.30
CA LEU A 21 -8.12 -39.61 16.19
C LEU A 21 -8.13 -40.41 14.87
N ASP A 22 -9.28 -40.92 14.46
CA ASP A 22 -9.43 -41.59 13.16
C ASP A 22 -9.21 -40.62 12.00
N PHE A 23 -9.66 -39.37 12.11
CA PHE A 23 -9.38 -38.31 11.16
C PHE A 23 -7.88 -38.07 11.01
N LEU A 24 -7.15 -37.90 12.11
CA LEU A 24 -5.70 -37.66 12.08
C LEU A 24 -4.94 -38.79 11.38
N LYS A 25 -5.36 -40.05 11.57
CA LYS A 25 -4.75 -41.24 10.96
C LYS A 25 -5.10 -41.42 9.48
N SER A 26 -6.35 -41.12 9.10
CA SER A 26 -6.89 -41.48 7.80
C SER A 26 -6.76 -40.39 6.73
N PHE A 27 -6.55 -39.14 7.14
CA PHE A 27 -6.60 -38.01 6.22
C PHE A 27 -5.44 -38.01 5.21
N ARG A 28 -5.79 -37.94 3.92
CA ARG A 28 -4.88 -37.86 2.78
C ARG A 28 -5.30 -36.70 1.88
N LEU A 29 -4.35 -35.88 1.45
CA LEU A 29 -4.60 -34.80 0.49
C LEU A 29 -4.55 -35.37 -0.93
N ASP A 30 -5.68 -35.35 -1.64
CA ASP A 30 -5.71 -35.58 -3.09
C ASP A 30 -5.27 -34.29 -3.81
N GLY A 31 -3.95 -34.11 -3.94
CA GLY A 31 -3.34 -32.99 -4.66
C GLY A 31 -2.28 -33.48 -5.65
N GLN A 32 -2.54 -33.26 -6.94
CA GLN A 32 -1.84 -33.56 -8.21
C GLN A 32 -0.29 -33.60 -8.30
N ASN A 33 0.50 -33.52 -7.23
CA ASN A 33 1.97 -33.65 -7.29
C ASN A 33 2.46 -34.99 -6.73
N ARG A 34 3.19 -35.71 -7.59
CA ARG A 34 3.94 -36.99 -7.54
C ARG A 34 4.38 -37.68 -6.22
N ASN A 35 4.16 -37.13 -5.02
CA ASN A 35 4.40 -37.84 -3.75
C ASN A 35 3.13 -38.53 -3.27
N ILE A 36 2.86 -39.67 -3.89
CA ILE A 36 1.72 -40.53 -3.57
C ILE A 36 1.93 -41.15 -2.17
N GLY A 37 1.12 -40.73 -1.20
CA GLY A 37 0.68 -41.63 -0.13
C GLY A 37 1.08 -41.34 1.31
N GLU A 38 1.80 -40.25 1.62
CA GLU A 38 2.08 -39.92 3.02
C GLU A 38 0.90 -39.16 3.66
N PRO A 39 0.37 -39.64 4.80
CA PRO A 39 -0.63 -38.89 5.56
C PRO A 39 -0.05 -37.54 5.99
N HIS A 40 -0.79 -36.46 5.70
CA HIS A 40 -0.32 -35.09 5.88
C HIS A 40 0.07 -34.77 7.34
N TYR A 41 -0.64 -35.34 8.30
CA TYR A 41 -0.41 -35.09 9.73
C TYR A 41 0.79 -35.86 10.30
N ASP A 42 1.29 -36.91 9.64
CA ASP A 42 2.51 -37.60 10.07
C ASP A 42 3.74 -36.72 9.77
N ALA A 43 3.76 -36.08 8.60
CA ALA A 43 4.79 -35.10 8.25
C ALA A 43 4.79 -33.88 9.20
N GLU A 44 3.63 -33.53 9.75
CA GLU A 44 3.50 -32.47 10.76
C GLU A 44 4.05 -32.91 12.13
N ILE A 45 3.97 -34.20 12.47
CA ILE A 45 4.61 -34.76 13.67
C ILE A 45 6.12 -34.81 13.50
N GLU A 46 6.62 -35.19 12.33
CA GLU A 46 8.06 -35.19 12.06
C GLU A 46 8.63 -33.76 12.18
N ALA A 47 7.91 -32.77 11.66
CA ALA A 47 8.26 -31.36 11.85
C ALA A 47 8.18 -30.91 13.32
N MET A 48 7.20 -31.42 14.08
CA MET A 48 7.07 -31.15 15.51
C MET A 48 8.26 -31.70 16.29
N LYS A 49 8.73 -32.90 15.93
CA LYS A 49 9.89 -33.55 16.52
C LYS A 49 11.18 -32.78 16.21
N ALA A 50 11.35 -32.31 14.98
CA ALA A 50 12.53 -31.54 14.58
C ALA A 50 12.64 -30.20 15.33
N ASN A 51 11.51 -29.54 15.59
CA ASN A 51 11.45 -28.22 16.22
C ASN A 51 11.18 -28.27 17.74
N GLU A 52 11.04 -29.46 18.33
CA GLU A 52 10.60 -29.69 19.72
C GLU A 52 9.36 -28.89 20.14
N SER A 53 8.48 -28.54 19.18
CA SER A 53 7.31 -27.70 19.42
C SER A 53 6.25 -28.48 20.20
N THR A 54 5.44 -27.78 21.01
CA THR A 54 4.36 -28.39 21.80
C THR A 54 2.99 -28.23 21.17
N THR A 55 2.91 -27.54 20.03
CA THR A 55 1.66 -27.22 19.32
C THR A 55 1.54 -27.99 18.00
N MET A 56 0.40 -28.64 17.78
CA MET A 56 0.03 -29.30 16.51
C MET A 56 -0.93 -28.41 15.73
N PHE A 57 -0.56 -28.03 14.50
CA PHE A 57 -1.40 -27.22 13.63
C PHE A 57 -2.30 -28.09 12.76
N ILE A 58 -3.60 -27.80 12.77
CA ILE A 58 -4.60 -28.56 12.02
C ILE A 58 -5.45 -27.60 11.19
N ASP A 59 -5.46 -27.80 9.87
CA ASP A 59 -6.35 -27.06 8.98
C ASP A 59 -7.80 -27.49 9.20
N PHE A 60 -8.67 -26.52 9.48
CA PHE A 60 -10.09 -26.76 9.71
C PHE A 60 -10.82 -27.16 8.42
N SER A 61 -10.33 -26.77 7.25
CA SER A 61 -10.85 -27.18 5.95
C SER A 61 -10.76 -28.70 5.77
N HIS A 62 -9.70 -29.34 6.29
CA HIS A 62 -9.55 -30.79 6.25
C HIS A 62 -10.60 -31.50 7.13
N VAL A 63 -10.90 -30.93 8.31
CA VAL A 63 -11.93 -31.44 9.21
C VAL A 63 -13.31 -31.36 8.55
N MET A 64 -13.57 -30.26 7.83
CA MET A 64 -14.81 -30.05 7.06
C MET A 64 -14.96 -31.06 5.92
N LEU A 65 -13.88 -31.40 5.22
CA LEU A 65 -13.90 -32.40 4.15
C LEU A 65 -14.15 -33.82 4.66
N PHE A 66 -13.65 -34.16 5.85
CA PHE A 66 -13.78 -35.50 6.41
C PHE A 66 -15.17 -35.76 7.01
N ASN A 67 -15.65 -34.87 7.89
CA ASN A 67 -16.91 -35.11 8.60
C ASN A 67 -17.59 -33.81 9.09
N ASP A 68 -18.79 -33.53 8.57
CA ASP A 68 -19.64 -32.40 8.96
C ASP A 68 -20.10 -32.46 10.44
N VAL A 69 -20.31 -33.66 10.99
CA VAL A 69 -20.72 -33.83 12.39
C VAL A 69 -19.60 -33.43 13.35
N LEU A 70 -18.36 -33.83 13.03
CA LEU A 70 -17.17 -33.48 13.81
C LEU A 70 -16.94 -31.97 13.77
N GLN A 71 -17.05 -31.37 12.58
CA GLN A 71 -16.90 -29.93 12.39
C GLN A 71 -17.90 -29.15 13.25
N LYS A 72 -19.20 -29.49 13.18
CA LYS A 72 -20.24 -28.80 13.97
C LYS A 72 -19.99 -28.92 15.47
N ALA A 73 -19.62 -30.10 15.95
CA ALA A 73 -19.30 -30.31 17.36
C ALA A 73 -18.13 -29.43 17.83
N ILE A 74 -17.05 -29.37 17.04
CA ILE A 74 -15.86 -28.55 17.37
C ILE A 74 -16.16 -27.05 17.25
N ALA A 75 -16.95 -26.63 16.26
CA ALA A 75 -17.30 -25.22 16.05
C ALA A 75 -18.21 -24.68 17.16
N ASP A 76 -19.26 -25.42 17.54
CA ASP A 76 -20.28 -24.96 18.48
C ASP A 76 -19.88 -25.10 19.96
N GLU A 77 -19.13 -26.15 20.34
CA GLU A 77 -18.78 -26.43 21.74
C GLU A 77 -17.27 -26.68 21.93
N TYR A 78 -16.44 -25.82 21.35
CA TYR A 78 -14.98 -25.96 21.40
C TYR A 78 -14.42 -26.08 22.82
N LEU A 79 -14.82 -25.17 23.73
CA LEU A 79 -14.25 -25.10 25.08
C LEU A 79 -14.48 -26.41 25.88
N ARG A 80 -15.58 -27.11 25.60
CA ARG A 80 -15.90 -28.40 26.22
C ARG A 80 -15.02 -29.52 25.67
N PHE A 81 -14.76 -29.52 24.36
CA PHE A 81 -14.02 -30.57 23.68
C PHE A 81 -12.50 -30.36 23.67
N GLU A 82 -12.01 -29.16 23.97
CA GLU A 82 -10.58 -28.83 24.02
C GLU A 82 -9.70 -29.87 24.76
N PRO A 83 -10.00 -30.28 26.03
CA PRO A 83 -9.16 -31.25 26.73
C PRO A 83 -9.18 -32.64 26.07
N TYR A 84 -10.30 -33.03 25.48
CA TYR A 84 -10.43 -34.31 24.77
C TYR A 84 -9.65 -34.30 23.45
N LEU A 85 -9.66 -33.18 22.73
CA LEU A 85 -8.86 -33.02 21.50
C LEU A 85 -7.36 -33.06 21.82
N LYS A 86 -6.91 -32.45 22.93
CA LYS A 86 -5.53 -32.58 23.41
C LYS A 86 -5.16 -34.03 23.72
N ASN A 87 -6.06 -34.77 24.36
CA ASN A 87 -5.86 -36.19 24.63
C ASN A 87 -5.77 -37.03 23.35
N ALA A 88 -6.64 -36.77 22.36
CA ALA A 88 -6.57 -37.44 21.05
C ALA A 88 -5.23 -37.19 20.35
N CYS A 89 -4.76 -35.93 20.31
CA CYS A 89 -3.45 -35.60 19.74
C CYS A 89 -2.30 -36.25 20.53
N LYS A 90 -2.38 -36.28 21.86
CA LYS A 90 -1.39 -36.96 22.70
C LYS A 90 -1.31 -38.45 22.38
N ARG A 91 -2.46 -39.13 22.25
CA ARG A 91 -2.54 -40.54 21.83
C ARG A 91 -1.95 -40.77 20.45
N PHE A 92 -2.29 -39.92 19.49
CA PHE A 92 -1.76 -40.00 18.13
C PHE A 92 -0.23 -39.85 18.08
N VAL A 93 0.33 -38.89 18.81
CA VAL A 93 1.79 -38.70 18.90
C VAL A 93 2.48 -39.83 19.65
N MET A 94 1.87 -40.37 20.70
CA MET A 94 2.39 -41.54 21.42
C MET A 94 2.49 -42.78 20.54
N GLU A 95 1.53 -43.00 19.64
CA GLU A 95 1.55 -44.15 18.73
C GLU A 95 2.66 -44.05 17.68
N LEU A 96 2.89 -42.86 17.11
CA LEU A 96 3.88 -42.65 16.04
C LEU A 96 5.30 -42.43 16.56
N SER A 97 5.46 -41.89 17.77
CA SER A 97 6.76 -41.55 18.36
C SER A 97 6.78 -41.83 19.87
N SER A 98 6.90 -43.11 20.21
CA SER A 98 7.04 -43.58 21.61
C SER A 98 8.27 -43.04 22.35
N ALA A 99 9.27 -42.49 21.65
CA ALA A 99 10.50 -41.95 22.22
C ALA A 99 10.41 -40.49 22.71
N PHE A 100 9.37 -39.73 22.33
CA PHE A 100 9.31 -38.28 22.62
C PHE A 100 8.62 -37.95 23.95
N ILE A 101 7.80 -38.87 24.48
CA ILE A 101 7.04 -38.69 25.71
C ILE A 101 7.44 -39.81 26.68
N SER A 102 8.45 -39.55 27.51
CA SER A 102 8.55 -40.25 28.79
C SER A 102 7.47 -39.67 29.72
N ASP A 103 6.63 -40.55 30.24
CA ASP A 103 5.41 -40.25 31.03
C ASP A 103 5.66 -39.37 32.29
N ASP A 104 6.94 -39.16 32.65
CA ASP A 104 7.39 -38.43 33.83
C ASP A 104 7.63 -36.93 33.65
N ASN A 105 7.48 -36.37 32.44
CA ASN A 105 7.66 -34.92 32.23
C ASN A 105 6.30 -34.21 32.09
N PRO A 106 5.70 -33.70 33.18
CA PRO A 106 4.38 -33.06 33.17
C PRO A 106 4.31 -31.77 32.32
N ASN A 107 5.46 -31.27 31.82
CA ASN A 107 5.56 -30.02 31.08
C ASN A 107 5.44 -30.18 29.56
N LYS A 108 5.27 -31.39 29.02
CA LYS A 108 5.09 -31.64 27.58
C LYS A 108 3.64 -32.06 27.26
N ASP A 109 2.71 -31.13 27.43
CA ASP A 109 1.34 -31.29 26.93
C ASP A 109 1.26 -30.80 25.47
N ILE A 110 0.55 -31.55 24.63
CA ILE A 110 0.37 -31.20 23.22
C ILE A 110 -0.87 -30.32 23.09
N ASN A 111 -0.68 -29.11 22.56
CA ASN A 111 -1.76 -28.18 22.28
C ASN A 111 -2.22 -28.31 20.83
N VAL A 112 -3.51 -28.10 20.61
CA VAL A 112 -4.13 -28.16 19.28
C VAL A 112 -4.44 -26.76 18.79
N ALA A 113 -3.91 -26.41 17.62
CA ALA A 113 -4.08 -25.10 16.99
C ALA A 113 -4.83 -25.26 15.66
N PHE A 114 -6.10 -24.85 15.64
CA PHE A 114 -6.89 -24.82 14.40
C PHE A 114 -6.56 -23.56 13.60
N PHE A 115 -6.46 -23.71 12.29
CA PHE A 115 -6.25 -22.60 11.36
C PHE A 115 -7.08 -22.76 10.09
N ASN A 116 -7.16 -21.68 9.30
CA ASN A 116 -7.90 -21.64 8.04
C ASN A 116 -9.40 -22.00 8.18
N ILE A 117 -10.05 -21.40 9.18
CA ILE A 117 -11.51 -21.50 9.33
C ILE A 117 -12.17 -20.58 8.28
N PRO A 118 -13.12 -21.08 7.46
CA PRO A 118 -13.76 -20.27 6.42
C PRO A 118 -14.68 -19.18 6.99
N PHE A 119 -15.11 -19.31 8.24
CA PHE A 119 -15.95 -18.35 8.95
C PHE A 119 -15.09 -17.36 9.74
N SER A 120 -14.72 -16.24 9.12
CA SER A 120 -14.17 -15.08 9.82
C SER A 120 -15.27 -14.13 10.25
N MET A 121 -15.25 -13.74 11.54
CA MET A 121 -16.20 -12.79 12.12
C MET A 121 -15.52 -11.46 12.44
N ARG A 122 -16.30 -10.39 12.41
CA ARG A 122 -15.83 -9.04 12.78
C ARG A 122 -15.86 -8.86 14.30
N LEU A 123 -15.03 -7.97 14.83
CA LEU A 123 -15.02 -7.67 16.28
C LEU A 123 -16.39 -7.18 16.78
N ARG A 124 -17.15 -6.47 15.94
CA ARG A 124 -18.50 -6.00 16.27
C ARG A 124 -19.56 -7.11 16.33
N GLU A 125 -19.34 -8.21 15.61
CA GLU A 125 -20.29 -9.34 15.53
C GLU A 125 -20.15 -10.30 16.72
N LEU A 126 -19.09 -10.16 17.52
CA LEU A 126 -18.90 -10.93 18.74
C LEU A 126 -19.97 -10.56 19.78
N THR A 127 -20.91 -11.48 19.97
CA THR A 127 -21.99 -11.38 20.97
C THR A 127 -21.84 -12.51 22.00
N THR A 128 -22.68 -12.49 23.04
CA THR A 128 -22.69 -13.52 24.09
C THR A 128 -23.06 -14.91 23.56
N ALA A 129 -23.68 -15.03 22.38
CA ALA A 129 -23.99 -16.31 21.75
C ALA A 129 -22.75 -17.07 21.26
N GLU A 130 -21.62 -16.37 21.09
CA GLU A 130 -20.37 -16.92 20.56
C GLU A 130 -19.39 -17.36 21.67
N ILE A 131 -19.82 -17.32 22.93
CA ILE A 131 -19.01 -17.77 24.07
C ILE A 131 -18.82 -19.29 23.97
N GLY A 132 -17.56 -19.74 24.05
CA GLY A 132 -17.21 -21.16 24.00
C GLY A 132 -17.21 -21.80 22.60
N LYS A 133 -17.57 -21.05 21.56
CA LYS A 133 -17.46 -21.46 20.15
C LYS A 133 -16.09 -21.15 19.58
N LEU A 134 -15.68 -21.90 18.56
CA LEU A 134 -14.46 -21.63 17.80
C LEU A 134 -14.74 -20.58 16.72
N VAL A 135 -14.16 -19.39 16.90
CA VAL A 135 -14.34 -18.24 16.01
C VAL A 135 -12.98 -17.76 15.51
N SER A 136 -12.96 -17.26 14.27
CA SER A 136 -11.80 -16.55 13.72
C SER A 136 -12.08 -15.06 13.66
N VAL A 137 -11.20 -14.24 14.23
CA VAL A 137 -11.35 -12.78 14.32
C VAL A 137 -10.15 -12.11 13.66
N THR A 138 -10.43 -11.16 12.79
CA THR A 138 -9.39 -10.39 12.08
C THR A 138 -9.24 -9.00 12.68
N GLY A 139 -8.02 -8.56 12.93
CA GLY A 139 -7.78 -7.20 13.39
C GLY A 139 -6.31 -6.82 13.41
N VAL A 140 -6.06 -5.56 13.76
CA VAL A 140 -4.71 -4.99 13.85
C VAL A 140 -4.25 -5.03 15.30
N VAL A 141 -3.06 -5.53 15.56
CA VAL A 141 -2.47 -5.50 16.90
C VAL A 141 -1.98 -4.09 17.20
N THR A 142 -2.50 -3.50 18.27
CA THR A 142 -2.12 -2.14 18.69
C THR A 142 -1.02 -2.14 19.73
N ARG A 143 -1.13 -3.04 20.70
CA ARG A 143 -0.26 -3.11 21.88
C ARG A 143 -0.04 -4.57 22.25
N THR A 144 1.18 -4.88 22.66
CA THR A 144 1.60 -6.20 23.15
C THR A 144 2.21 -6.05 24.52
N SER A 145 1.81 -6.88 25.48
CA SER A 145 2.48 -6.98 26.78
C SER A 145 3.75 -7.82 26.66
N GLU A 146 4.62 -7.74 27.66
CA GLU A 146 5.71 -8.72 27.82
C GLU A 146 5.14 -10.11 28.14
N VAL A 147 5.92 -11.14 27.84
CA VAL A 147 5.59 -12.54 28.13
C VAL A 147 5.77 -12.79 29.62
N ARG A 148 4.76 -13.39 30.25
CA ARG A 148 4.80 -13.78 31.67
C ARG A 148 4.45 -15.26 31.81
N PRO A 149 5.03 -15.98 32.77
CA PRO A 149 4.61 -17.34 33.06
C PRO A 149 3.29 -17.35 33.86
N GLU A 150 2.30 -18.10 33.38
CA GLU A 150 1.03 -18.43 34.05
C GLU A 150 1.13 -19.84 34.66
N LEU A 151 0.67 -20.00 35.90
CA LEU A 151 0.52 -21.31 36.53
C LEU A 151 -0.79 -21.93 36.04
N LEU A 152 -0.73 -23.00 35.24
CA LEU A 152 -1.94 -23.70 34.76
C LEU A 152 -2.40 -24.77 35.76
N GLN A 153 -1.46 -25.61 36.21
CA GLN A 153 -1.73 -26.68 37.18
C GLN A 153 -0.72 -26.59 38.32
N GLY A 154 -1.24 -26.33 39.52
CA GLY A 154 -0.46 -26.27 40.75
C GLY A 154 -0.38 -27.64 41.42
N THR A 155 0.83 -28.01 41.83
CA THR A 155 1.03 -29.12 42.76
C THR A 155 1.24 -28.57 44.16
N PHE A 156 0.35 -28.92 45.09
CA PHE A 156 0.35 -28.39 46.45
C PHE A 156 0.79 -29.45 47.45
N ARG A 157 1.70 -29.09 48.35
CA ARG A 157 2.11 -29.90 49.50
C ARG A 157 1.38 -29.41 50.74
N CYS A 158 0.74 -30.32 51.45
CA CYS A 158 0.19 -30.07 52.77
C CYS A 158 1.33 -29.90 53.78
N LEU A 159 1.32 -28.80 54.56
CA LEU A 159 2.34 -28.57 55.59
C LEU A 159 2.17 -29.43 56.84
N GLU A 160 0.99 -30.02 57.07
CA GLU A 160 0.71 -30.82 58.27
C GLU A 160 0.98 -32.32 58.08
N CYS A 161 0.63 -32.88 56.92
CA CYS A 161 0.79 -34.31 56.64
C CYS A 161 1.84 -34.63 55.56
N GLY A 162 2.42 -33.62 54.92
CA GLY A 162 3.36 -33.80 53.80
C GLY A 162 2.73 -34.35 52.52
N GLY A 163 1.43 -34.61 52.50
CA GLY A 163 0.70 -35.12 51.33
C GLY A 163 0.76 -34.15 50.16
N VAL A 164 1.07 -34.68 48.98
CA VAL A 164 1.16 -33.91 47.73
C VAL A 164 -0.13 -34.11 46.95
N VAL A 165 -0.84 -33.02 46.66
CA VAL A 165 -2.00 -32.97 45.78
C VAL A 165 -1.51 -32.41 44.45
N LYS A 166 -1.43 -33.28 43.44
CA LYS A 166 -1.01 -32.92 42.08
C LYS A 166 -2.20 -32.43 41.25
N ASN A 167 -1.91 -31.68 40.18
CA ASN A 167 -2.86 -31.30 39.13
C ASN A 167 -4.08 -30.49 39.61
N VAL A 168 -3.89 -29.55 40.55
CA VAL A 168 -4.94 -28.60 40.91
C VAL A 168 -4.98 -27.49 39.85
N GLU A 169 -5.99 -27.52 39.00
CA GLU A 169 -6.20 -26.50 37.97
C GLU A 169 -6.37 -25.11 38.58
N GLN A 170 -5.74 -24.12 37.95
CA GLN A 170 -5.85 -22.72 38.30
C GLN A 170 -6.65 -22.02 37.20
N GLN A 171 -7.92 -21.71 37.47
CA GLN A 171 -8.78 -21.03 36.50
C GLN A 171 -9.00 -19.58 36.96
N PHE A 172 -8.31 -18.63 36.30
CA PHE A 172 -8.42 -17.16 36.47
C PHE A 172 -8.20 -16.60 37.89
N LYS A 173 -7.99 -17.47 38.88
CA LYS A 173 -7.70 -17.15 40.27
C LYS A 173 -6.77 -18.23 40.81
N TYR A 174 -5.84 -17.81 41.67
CA TYR A 174 -5.06 -18.73 42.46
C TYR A 174 -5.97 -19.49 43.44
N THR A 175 -6.17 -20.77 43.17
CA THR A 175 -7.03 -21.69 43.92
C THR A 175 -6.20 -22.76 44.61
N GLU A 176 -6.24 -22.74 45.94
CA GLU A 176 -5.68 -23.79 46.78
C GLU A 176 -6.69 -24.92 46.99
N PRO A 177 -6.25 -26.18 47.19
CA PRO A 177 -7.16 -27.30 47.45
C PRO A 177 -7.90 -27.12 48.79
N THR A 178 -9.20 -27.42 48.81
CA THR A 178 -10.05 -27.21 50.00
C THR A 178 -9.94 -28.32 51.05
N ILE A 179 -9.53 -29.52 50.62
CA ILE A 179 -9.43 -30.72 51.47
C ILE A 179 -8.15 -31.48 51.07
N CYS A 180 -7.46 -32.03 52.06
CA CYS A 180 -6.30 -32.87 51.83
C CYS A 180 -6.67 -34.26 51.31
N ALA A 181 -5.89 -34.79 50.38
CA ALA A 181 -6.08 -36.14 49.82
C ALA A 181 -5.91 -37.26 50.88
N ASN A 182 -5.24 -36.98 51.99
CA ASN A 182 -5.05 -37.94 53.07
C ASN A 182 -6.26 -37.87 54.03
N ALA A 183 -6.99 -38.98 54.16
CA ALA A 183 -8.23 -39.07 54.93
C ALA A 183 -8.05 -38.78 56.44
N THR A 184 -6.83 -38.86 56.94
CA THR A 184 -6.47 -38.58 58.34
C THR A 184 -6.17 -37.10 58.63
N CYS A 185 -6.04 -36.26 57.60
CA CYS A 185 -5.64 -34.88 57.74
C CYS A 185 -6.79 -33.91 57.47
N SER A 186 -7.14 -33.08 58.47
CA SER A 186 -8.22 -32.08 58.41
C SER A 186 -7.75 -30.67 58.03
N ASN A 187 -6.61 -30.54 57.34
CA ASN A 187 -6.08 -29.24 56.92
C ASN A 187 -6.91 -28.63 55.78
N LYS A 188 -7.13 -27.31 55.85
CA LYS A 188 -7.92 -26.52 54.88
C LYS A 188 -7.21 -25.27 54.36
N LEU A 189 -6.13 -24.81 54.99
CA LEU A 189 -5.54 -23.48 54.74
C LEU A 189 -4.02 -23.51 54.56
N ARG A 190 -3.33 -24.55 55.03
CA ARG A 190 -1.86 -24.58 55.06
C ARG A 190 -1.30 -25.38 53.90
N TRP A 191 -1.27 -24.75 52.73
CA TRP A 191 -0.74 -25.30 51.50
C TRP A 191 0.56 -24.61 51.09
N ALA A 192 1.52 -25.40 50.62
CA ALA A 192 2.75 -24.89 50.01
C ALA A 192 2.78 -25.31 48.54
N LEU A 193 2.88 -24.35 47.62
CA LEU A 193 3.02 -24.63 46.20
C LEU A 193 4.41 -25.20 45.88
N LEU A 194 4.47 -26.38 45.28
CA LEU A 194 5.69 -26.98 44.76
C LEU A 194 5.93 -26.50 43.33
N ARG A 195 6.75 -25.46 43.19
CA ARG A 195 7.11 -24.89 41.87
C ARG A 195 7.73 -25.93 40.92
N GLN A 196 8.52 -26.88 41.41
CA GLN A 196 9.21 -27.87 40.56
C GLN A 196 8.25 -28.90 39.90
N GLU A 197 7.15 -29.24 40.57
CA GLU A 197 6.16 -30.22 40.07
C GLU A 197 4.90 -29.53 39.52
N SER A 198 4.92 -28.21 39.41
CA SER A 198 3.80 -27.42 38.89
C SER A 198 4.00 -27.12 37.41
N LYS A 199 2.90 -27.08 36.67
CA LYS A 199 2.91 -26.77 35.23
C LYS A 199 2.76 -25.27 35.04
N PHE A 200 3.75 -24.68 34.38
CA PHE A 200 3.72 -23.29 33.93
C PHE A 200 3.60 -23.24 32.42
N ALA A 201 2.88 -22.24 31.92
CA ALA A 201 2.83 -21.91 30.51
C ALA A 201 3.05 -20.42 30.33
N ASP A 202 3.77 -20.04 29.29
CA ASP A 202 3.95 -18.65 28.95
C ASP A 202 2.65 -18.08 28.37
N TRP A 203 2.26 -16.89 28.83
CA TRP A 203 1.12 -16.16 28.32
C TRP A 203 1.50 -14.72 27.99
N GLN A 204 0.79 -14.16 27.03
CA GLN A 204 0.95 -12.79 26.58
C GLN A 204 -0.42 -12.17 26.36
N ARG A 205 -0.59 -10.91 26.78
CA ARG A 205 -1.78 -10.13 26.47
C ARG A 205 -1.50 -9.25 25.25
N VAL A 206 -2.40 -9.33 24.28
CA VAL A 206 -2.34 -8.56 23.04
C VAL A 206 -3.64 -7.78 22.89
N ARG A 207 -3.55 -6.46 22.69
CA ARG A 207 -4.72 -5.64 22.39
C ARG A 207 -4.89 -5.50 20.88
N MET A 208 -6.00 -6.02 20.38
CA MET A 208 -6.37 -5.96 18.98
C MET A 208 -7.42 -4.86 18.76
N GLN A 209 -7.36 -4.23 17.59
CA GLN A 209 -8.31 -3.23 17.12
C GLN A 209 -8.92 -3.64 15.78
N GLU A 210 -10.15 -3.21 15.53
CA GLU A 210 -10.86 -3.42 14.27
C GLU A 210 -10.11 -2.80 13.08
N THR A 211 -10.13 -3.47 11.92
CA THR A 211 -9.41 -3.01 10.73
C THR A 211 -10.13 -1.83 10.09
N SER A 212 -9.40 -0.81 9.61
CA SER A 212 -9.96 0.43 9.04
C SER A 212 -10.97 0.24 7.89
N LYS A 213 -10.89 -0.88 7.16
CA LYS A 213 -11.80 -1.19 6.05
C LYS A 213 -13.22 -1.56 6.51
N GLU A 214 -13.35 -2.08 7.72
CA GLU A 214 -14.61 -2.61 8.25
C GLU A 214 -15.36 -1.59 9.11
N ILE A 215 -14.72 -0.45 9.42
CA ILE A 215 -15.30 0.58 10.25
C ILE A 215 -16.37 1.35 9.46
N PRO A 216 -17.63 1.39 9.91
CA PRO A 216 -18.63 2.26 9.30
C PRO A 216 -18.27 3.72 9.57
N ALA A 217 -18.46 4.58 8.56
CA ALA A 217 -18.13 6.00 8.66
C ALA A 217 -18.79 6.64 9.90
N GLY A 218 -17.98 7.28 10.75
CA GLY A 218 -18.43 7.99 11.95
C GLY A 218 -18.46 7.18 13.25
N SER A 219 -18.08 5.90 13.24
CA SER A 219 -17.93 5.11 14.48
C SER A 219 -16.49 5.07 14.99
N LEU A 220 -16.32 5.06 16.31
CA LEU A 220 -15.03 4.77 16.94
C LEU A 220 -14.68 3.28 16.78
N PRO A 221 -13.41 2.95 16.48
CA PRO A 221 -12.96 1.56 16.39
C PRO A 221 -13.05 0.88 17.76
N ARG A 222 -13.57 -0.36 17.78
CA ARG A 222 -13.59 -1.19 18.99
C ARG A 222 -12.26 -1.92 19.16
N SER A 223 -11.85 -2.11 20.41
CA SER A 223 -10.69 -2.90 20.79
C SER A 223 -11.11 -4.09 21.64
N LEU A 224 -10.37 -5.20 21.50
CA LEU A 224 -10.57 -6.44 22.21
C LEU A 224 -9.23 -6.90 22.78
N ASP A 225 -9.23 -7.38 24.02
CA ASP A 225 -8.07 -8.00 24.62
C ASP A 225 -8.04 -9.49 24.24
N VAL A 226 -6.94 -9.89 23.60
CA VAL A 226 -6.63 -11.25 23.18
C VAL A 226 -5.54 -11.80 24.10
N ILE A 227 -5.74 -13.01 24.62
CA ILE A 227 -4.79 -13.76 25.43
C ILE A 227 -4.21 -14.86 24.56
N VAL A 228 -2.89 -14.88 24.48
CA VAL A 228 -2.11 -15.86 23.71
C VAL A 228 -1.30 -16.70 24.69
N ARG A 229 -1.21 -18.01 24.46
CA ARG A 229 -0.51 -18.98 25.33
C ARG A 229 0.46 -19.87 24.55
N HIS A 230 1.44 -20.44 25.26
CA HIS A 230 2.39 -21.43 24.72
C HIS A 230 3.19 -20.89 23.52
N ASP A 231 3.55 -21.73 22.55
CA ASP A 231 4.36 -21.40 21.36
C ASP A 231 3.80 -20.27 20.47
N ILE A 232 2.59 -19.76 20.76
CA ILE A 232 1.94 -18.70 19.98
C ILE A 232 2.36 -17.31 20.49
N VAL A 233 2.93 -17.22 21.71
CA VAL A 233 3.46 -15.97 22.25
C VAL A 233 4.55 -15.39 21.33
N GLU A 234 4.70 -14.07 21.33
CA GLU A 234 5.62 -13.30 20.48
C GLU A 234 5.43 -13.40 18.96
N LYS A 235 4.48 -14.21 18.47
CA LYS A 235 4.15 -14.24 17.02
C LYS A 235 3.45 -12.97 16.54
N ALA A 236 2.69 -12.32 17.42
CA ALA A 236 1.98 -11.09 17.12
C ALA A 236 2.86 -9.88 17.45
N ARG A 237 3.09 -8.99 16.48
CA ARG A 237 3.80 -7.72 16.67
C ARG A 237 2.84 -6.54 16.57
N ALA A 238 3.16 -5.45 17.25
CA ALA A 238 2.38 -4.22 17.13
C ALA A 238 2.47 -3.67 15.70
N GLY A 239 1.31 -3.31 15.12
CA GLY A 239 1.18 -2.86 13.74
C GLY A 239 0.71 -3.94 12.76
N ASP A 240 0.77 -5.21 13.14
CA ASP A 240 0.40 -6.31 12.25
C ASP A 240 -1.10 -6.58 12.19
N THR A 241 -1.59 -6.75 10.97
CA THR A 241 -2.91 -7.35 10.73
C THR A 241 -2.79 -8.85 10.93
N VAL A 242 -3.48 -9.36 11.94
CA VAL A 242 -3.46 -10.78 12.31
C VAL A 242 -4.88 -11.34 12.32
N ILE A 243 -4.98 -12.63 12.04
CA ILE A 243 -6.18 -13.42 12.25
C ILE A 243 -5.91 -14.29 13.47
N PHE A 244 -6.66 -14.03 14.53
CA PHE A 244 -6.68 -14.88 15.70
C PHE A 244 -7.80 -15.91 15.52
N THR A 245 -7.45 -17.18 15.71
CA THR A 245 -8.45 -18.25 15.78
C THR A 245 -8.48 -18.79 17.19
N GLY A 246 -9.67 -18.91 17.77
CA GLY A 246 -9.82 -19.30 19.16
C GLY A 246 -11.24 -19.13 19.67
N THR A 247 -11.38 -18.92 20.97
CA THR A 247 -12.68 -18.87 21.63
C THR A 247 -12.87 -17.59 22.40
N VAL A 248 -14.08 -17.05 22.36
CA VAL A 248 -14.49 -15.96 23.26
C VAL A 248 -14.78 -16.56 24.63
N VAL A 249 -14.13 -16.02 25.65
CA VAL A 249 -14.34 -16.39 27.05
C VAL A 249 -14.70 -15.17 27.88
N VAL A 250 -15.21 -15.45 29.07
CA VAL A 250 -15.64 -14.44 30.01
C VAL A 250 -14.69 -14.47 31.21
N VAL A 251 -13.96 -13.39 31.42
CA VAL A 251 -12.98 -13.26 32.52
C VAL A 251 -13.58 -12.39 33.61
N PRO A 252 -13.53 -12.79 34.89
CA PRO A 252 -13.99 -11.93 35.98
C PRO A 252 -13.07 -10.70 36.10
N ASP A 253 -13.67 -9.51 36.06
CA ASP A 253 -12.98 -8.25 36.29
C ASP A 253 -13.02 -7.92 37.79
N ILE A 254 -11.90 -8.16 38.46
CA ILE A 254 -11.74 -7.91 39.90
C ILE A 254 -11.52 -6.41 40.19
N LEU A 255 -11.02 -5.64 39.21
CA LEU A 255 -10.71 -4.21 39.38
C LEU A 255 -11.99 -3.36 39.33
N ALA A 256 -12.95 -3.72 38.48
CA ALA A 256 -14.28 -3.10 38.47
C ALA A 256 -15.02 -3.24 39.82
N LEU A 257 -14.66 -4.24 40.65
CA LEU A 257 -15.22 -4.45 42.00
C LEU A 257 -14.76 -3.41 43.03
N ALA A 258 -13.72 -2.63 42.74
CA ALA A 258 -13.23 -1.58 43.64
C ALA A 258 -14.03 -0.26 43.50
N SER A 259 -14.91 -0.16 42.50
CA SER A 259 -15.73 1.04 42.25
C SER A 259 -17.02 0.97 43.09
N PRO A 260 -17.34 1.97 43.94
CA PRO A 260 -18.55 1.96 44.75
C PRO A 260 -19.79 2.13 43.86
N GLY A 261 -20.59 1.07 43.71
CA GLY A 261 -21.85 1.08 42.99
C GLY A 261 -22.81 0.01 43.53
N GLU A 262 -24.09 0.34 43.60
CA GLU A 262 -25.16 -0.48 44.17
C GLU A 262 -25.61 -1.55 43.15
N ARG A 263 -25.27 -2.84 43.35
CA ARG A 263 -25.60 -3.94 42.40
C ARG A 263 -25.87 -5.29 43.10
N ALA A 264 -26.58 -6.17 42.39
CA ALA A 264 -27.52 -7.16 42.92
C ALA A 264 -26.95 -8.59 43.13
N GLU A 265 -27.16 -9.12 44.33
CA GLU A 265 -26.73 -10.44 44.79
C GLU A 265 -27.66 -11.60 44.35
N CYS A 266 -27.10 -12.76 43.98
CA CYS A 266 -27.85 -14.02 43.85
C CYS A 266 -28.03 -14.70 45.21
N ARG A 267 -29.15 -14.41 45.90
CA ARG A 267 -29.56 -15.10 47.12
C ARG A 267 -30.13 -16.49 46.80
N ARG A 268 -29.56 -17.55 47.36
CA ARG A 268 -30.23 -18.88 47.40
C ARG A 268 -31.39 -18.81 48.40
N GLU A 269 -32.61 -19.00 47.94
CA GLU A 269 -33.77 -19.24 48.82
C GLU A 269 -33.69 -20.65 49.40
N SER A 270 -33.27 -20.77 50.66
CA SER A 270 -33.54 -21.95 51.47
C SER A 270 -34.72 -21.68 52.39
N SER A 271 -35.84 -22.34 52.09
CA SER A 271 -36.97 -22.73 52.95
C SER A 271 -37.23 -21.95 54.24
N GLN A 272 -38.39 -21.30 54.26
CA GLN A 272 -39.07 -20.73 55.42
C GLN A 272 -39.04 -21.64 56.66
N LEU A 273 -38.54 -21.12 57.77
CA LEU A 273 -39.02 -21.43 59.12
C LEU A 273 -38.94 -20.15 59.96
N LYS A 274 -40.11 -19.67 60.39
CA LYS A 274 -40.31 -18.54 61.29
C LYS A 274 -39.77 -18.89 62.68
N ASN A 275 -39.03 -17.97 63.30
CA ASN A 275 -39.37 -17.54 64.67
C ASN A 275 -38.73 -16.19 65.03
N SER A 276 -39.49 -15.48 65.87
CA SER A 276 -39.44 -14.05 66.14
C SER A 276 -38.41 -13.64 67.21
N ALA A 277 -37.92 -12.40 67.04
CA ALA A 277 -37.47 -11.45 68.06
C ALA A 277 -36.37 -11.86 69.06
N VAL A 278 -35.24 -11.13 69.04
CA VAL A 278 -34.75 -10.21 70.10
C VAL A 278 -33.46 -9.57 69.56
N GLY A 279 -33.30 -8.27 69.79
CA GLY A 279 -32.22 -7.46 69.22
C GLY A 279 -30.83 -7.71 69.81
N GLY A 280 -29.84 -7.20 69.08
CA GLY A 280 -28.56 -6.78 69.64
C GLY A 280 -27.51 -7.86 69.83
N GLU A 281 -26.88 -8.31 68.74
CA GLU A 281 -25.42 -8.45 68.65
C GLU A 281 -25.02 -8.73 67.19
N GLY A 282 -24.30 -7.78 66.60
CA GLY A 282 -23.81 -7.88 65.23
C GLY A 282 -22.80 -9.01 65.10
N VAL A 283 -23.23 -10.14 64.57
CA VAL A 283 -22.36 -11.26 64.18
C VAL A 283 -21.48 -10.80 63.01
N ARG A 284 -20.24 -10.38 63.32
CA ARG A 284 -19.15 -10.12 62.35
C ARG A 284 -18.66 -11.39 61.61
N GLY A 285 -19.52 -12.39 61.43
CA GLY A 285 -19.19 -13.70 60.87
C GLY A 285 -19.64 -13.93 59.43
N LEU A 286 -20.32 -12.98 58.79
CA LEU A 286 -20.85 -13.15 57.42
C LEU A 286 -19.90 -12.66 56.30
N ARG A 287 -18.75 -12.04 56.63
CA ARG A 287 -17.72 -11.69 55.64
C ARG A 287 -16.96 -12.89 55.06
N ALA A 288 -17.10 -14.08 55.66
CA ALA A 288 -16.44 -15.31 55.21
C ALA A 288 -17.27 -16.09 54.17
N LEU A 289 -18.55 -15.78 54.01
CA LEU A 289 -19.40 -16.37 52.96
C LEU A 289 -19.42 -15.40 51.78
N GLY A 290 -18.35 -15.49 50.98
CA GLY A 290 -18.12 -14.66 49.81
C GLY A 290 -19.17 -14.85 48.72
N VAL A 291 -20.25 -14.08 48.79
CA VAL A 291 -21.05 -13.73 47.62
C VAL A 291 -20.64 -12.30 47.26
N ARG A 292 -19.65 -12.20 46.37
CA ARG A 292 -19.25 -10.95 45.74
C ARG A 292 -19.81 -10.97 44.33
N ASP A 293 -20.42 -9.87 43.90
CA ASP A 293 -20.85 -9.74 42.51
C ASP A 293 -19.68 -9.97 41.57
N LEU A 294 -19.92 -10.74 40.51
CA LEU A 294 -18.92 -11.07 39.51
C LEU A 294 -19.18 -10.17 38.30
N SER A 295 -18.53 -9.01 38.25
CA SER A 295 -18.40 -8.28 37.00
C SER A 295 -17.51 -9.06 36.06
N TYR A 296 -17.96 -9.24 34.84
CA TYR A 296 -17.29 -10.04 33.84
C TYR A 296 -16.95 -9.18 32.62
N ARG A 297 -15.75 -9.36 32.08
CA ARG A 297 -15.32 -8.77 30.81
C ARG A 297 -15.14 -9.88 29.76
N LEU A 298 -15.48 -9.57 28.51
CA LEU A 298 -15.18 -10.46 27.39
C LEU A 298 -13.69 -10.40 27.09
N ALA A 299 -13.06 -11.56 26.97
CA ALA A 299 -11.70 -11.72 26.51
C ALA A 299 -11.66 -12.81 25.44
N PHE A 300 -10.72 -12.71 24.51
CA PHE A 300 -10.54 -13.73 23.48
C PHE A 300 -9.32 -14.56 23.81
N ILE A 301 -9.45 -15.89 23.92
CA ILE A 301 -8.30 -16.78 24.03
C ILE A 301 -7.99 -17.31 22.64
N ALA A 302 -6.79 -17.02 22.15
CA ALA A 302 -6.33 -17.45 20.83
C ALA A 302 -5.55 -18.77 20.92
N ASN A 303 -5.92 -19.71 20.03
CA ASN A 303 -5.26 -21.00 19.85
C ASN A 303 -4.40 -21.04 18.59
N SER A 304 -4.59 -20.09 17.68
CA SER A 304 -3.71 -19.90 16.52
C SER A 304 -3.64 -18.43 16.16
N VAL A 305 -2.46 -18.03 15.67
CA VAL A 305 -2.17 -16.70 15.14
C VAL A 305 -1.67 -16.86 13.72
N GLN A 306 -2.37 -16.25 12.78
CA GLN A 306 -1.93 -16.13 11.41
C GLN A 306 -1.70 -14.65 11.09
N VAL A 307 -0.46 -14.29 10.77
CA VAL A 307 -0.15 -12.94 10.30
C VAL A 307 -0.66 -12.81 8.87
N CYS A 308 -1.59 -11.88 8.66
CA CYS A 308 -2.13 -11.58 7.34
C CYS A 308 -1.22 -10.57 6.63
N ASP A 309 -0.19 -11.06 5.93
CA ASP A 309 0.69 -10.20 5.13
C ASP A 309 0.27 -10.12 3.65
N GLY A 310 -1.02 -10.32 3.34
CA GLY A 310 -1.50 -10.44 1.95
C GLY A 310 -0.98 -11.68 1.21
N ARG A 311 -0.06 -12.42 1.81
CA ARG A 311 0.35 -13.77 1.44
C ARG A 311 -0.61 -14.73 2.12
N ARG A 312 -1.40 -15.47 1.34
CA ARG A 312 -2.05 -16.70 1.82
C ARG A 312 -0.95 -17.74 1.96
N ASP A 313 -0.12 -17.60 2.98
CA ASP A 313 0.86 -18.62 3.31
C ASP A 313 0.09 -19.71 4.06
N THR A 314 -0.06 -20.87 3.42
CA THR A 314 -0.69 -22.05 4.02
C THR A 314 0.23 -22.71 5.06
N ASP A 315 1.51 -22.34 5.10
CA ASP A 315 2.52 -22.92 5.99
C ASP A 315 2.77 -22.08 7.25
N ILE A 316 2.01 -22.33 8.32
CA ILE A 316 2.13 -21.64 9.62
C ILE A 316 3.49 -21.84 10.29
N ARG A 317 4.16 -22.97 10.03
CA ARG A 317 5.48 -23.28 10.60
C ARG A 317 6.64 -22.68 9.83
N ASN A 318 6.37 -21.85 8.80
CA ASN A 318 7.38 -21.22 7.96
C ASN A 318 8.46 -22.25 7.60
N ARG A 319 8.05 -23.34 6.92
CA ARG A 319 8.98 -24.31 6.34
C ARG A 319 9.91 -23.48 5.49
N LYS A 320 11.11 -23.24 6.01
CA LYS A 320 12.17 -22.54 5.33
C LYS A 320 12.52 -23.41 4.13
N LYS A 321 11.80 -23.26 3.02
CA LYS A 321 12.25 -23.74 1.72
C LYS A 321 13.51 -22.94 1.45
N ALA A 322 14.64 -23.60 1.73
CA ALA A 322 15.93 -23.15 1.30
C ALA A 322 15.86 -22.90 -0.21
N ALA A 323 16.23 -21.68 -0.59
CA ALA A 323 16.61 -21.24 -1.93
C ALA A 323 15.60 -21.46 -3.06
N ASP A 324 15.11 -20.34 -3.60
CA ASP A 324 14.79 -20.14 -5.01
C ASP A 324 14.01 -21.28 -5.70
N GLU A 325 12.68 -21.33 -5.53
CA GLU A 325 11.69 -21.60 -6.58
C GLU A 325 10.28 -21.77 -5.97
N ASP A 326 9.30 -21.09 -6.59
CA ASP A 326 7.86 -21.03 -6.28
C ASP A 326 7.38 -20.13 -5.13
N ASP A 327 7.60 -18.81 -5.30
CA ASP A 327 6.64 -17.76 -4.89
C ASP A 327 5.41 -17.72 -5.86
N ASN A 328 5.06 -18.83 -6.51
CA ASN A 328 3.81 -18.94 -7.25
C ASN A 328 2.69 -19.08 -6.22
N GLN A 329 2.15 -17.93 -5.80
CA GLN A 329 0.84 -17.84 -5.14
C GLN A 329 -0.10 -18.86 -5.80
N GLN A 330 -0.80 -19.65 -4.98
CA GLN A 330 -1.89 -20.54 -5.40
C GLN A 330 -3.07 -19.71 -5.94
N PHE A 331 -2.84 -18.94 -7.01
CA PHE A 331 -3.90 -18.36 -7.82
C PHE A 331 -4.59 -19.49 -8.56
N THR A 332 -5.91 -19.38 -8.67
CA THR A 332 -6.63 -20.34 -9.49
C THR A 332 -6.21 -20.18 -10.95
N ILE A 333 -6.31 -21.28 -11.71
CA ILE A 333 -5.99 -21.28 -13.14
C ILE A 333 -6.84 -20.23 -13.89
N GLU A 334 -8.08 -20.00 -13.43
CA GLU A 334 -9.00 -18.99 -13.96
C GLU A 334 -8.50 -17.55 -13.74
N GLU A 335 -7.96 -17.26 -12.55
CA GLU A 335 -7.41 -15.94 -12.22
C GLU A 335 -6.18 -15.62 -13.05
N LEU A 336 -5.32 -16.62 -13.31
CA LEU A 336 -4.15 -16.46 -14.17
C LEU A 336 -4.53 -16.21 -15.63
N ASP A 337 -5.54 -16.91 -16.16
CA ASP A 337 -6.05 -16.68 -17.51
C ASP A 337 -6.63 -15.25 -17.64
N GLU A 338 -7.37 -14.78 -16.65
CA GLU A 338 -7.87 -13.39 -16.61
C GLU A 338 -6.73 -12.36 -16.65
N ILE A 339 -5.68 -12.56 -15.85
CA ILE A 339 -4.48 -11.70 -15.82
C ILE A 339 -3.76 -11.70 -17.17
N GLN A 340 -3.61 -12.87 -17.79
CA GLN A 340 -2.99 -13.00 -19.11
C GLN A 340 -3.81 -12.31 -20.20
N ARG A 341 -5.15 -12.43 -20.16
CA ARG A 341 -6.05 -11.71 -21.07
C ARG A 341 -5.89 -10.20 -20.94
N MET A 342 -5.79 -9.68 -19.71
CA MET A 342 -5.54 -8.26 -19.48
C MET A 342 -4.21 -7.82 -20.13
N ARG A 343 -3.12 -8.56 -19.90
CA ARG A 343 -1.80 -8.26 -20.47
C ARG A 343 -1.80 -8.24 -22.01
N ASN A 344 -2.52 -9.16 -22.64
CA ASN A 344 -2.51 -9.33 -24.10
C ASN A 344 -3.30 -8.24 -24.85
N THR A 345 -3.98 -7.33 -24.14
CA THR A 345 -4.66 -6.22 -24.80
C THR A 345 -3.67 -5.18 -25.36
N PRO A 346 -3.88 -4.65 -26.58
CA PRO A 346 -3.05 -3.58 -27.12
C PRO A 346 -3.22 -2.30 -26.29
N ASP A 347 -2.13 -1.55 -26.11
CA ASP A 347 -2.03 -0.36 -25.23
C ASP A 347 -2.45 -0.60 -23.77
N PHE A 348 -2.09 -1.77 -23.25
CA PHE A 348 -2.37 -2.18 -21.87
C PHE A 348 -2.01 -1.12 -20.82
N PHE A 349 -0.80 -0.55 -20.90
CA PHE A 349 -0.30 0.39 -19.90
C PHE A 349 -1.17 1.65 -19.79
N ASN A 350 -1.54 2.26 -20.93
CA ASN A 350 -2.38 3.45 -20.94
C ASN A 350 -3.81 3.15 -20.50
N LYS A 351 -4.39 2.02 -20.94
CA LYS A 351 -5.74 1.61 -20.49
C LYS A 351 -5.80 1.35 -18.99
N LEU A 352 -4.74 0.77 -18.43
CA LEU A 352 -4.66 0.52 -17.00
C LEU A 352 -4.54 1.84 -16.21
N VAL A 353 -3.75 2.80 -16.73
CA VAL A 353 -3.63 4.16 -16.18
C VAL A 353 -4.98 4.90 -16.24
N ASP A 354 -5.70 4.83 -17.36
CA ASP A 354 -7.00 5.50 -17.50
C ASP A 354 -8.07 4.88 -16.59
N SER A 355 -7.94 3.59 -16.27
CA SER A 355 -8.81 2.88 -15.33
C SER A 355 -8.53 3.24 -13.85
N ILE A 356 -7.39 3.89 -13.57
CA ILE A 356 -7.07 4.42 -12.24
C ILE A 356 -7.78 5.77 -12.04
N ALA A 357 -8.51 5.86 -10.92
CA ALA A 357 -9.28 7.05 -10.52
C ALA A 357 -10.21 7.55 -11.64
N PRO A 358 -11.28 6.81 -11.99
CA PRO A 358 -12.18 7.19 -13.07
C PRO A 358 -12.98 8.47 -12.77
N THR A 359 -13.12 8.83 -11.49
CA THR A 359 -13.78 10.07 -11.06
C THR A 359 -12.99 11.32 -11.41
N ILE A 360 -11.67 11.20 -11.63
CA ILE A 360 -10.79 12.33 -11.92
C ILE A 360 -10.47 12.33 -13.42
N PHE A 361 -10.76 13.46 -14.06
CA PHE A 361 -10.42 13.70 -15.46
C PHE A 361 -8.97 14.20 -15.58
N GLY A 362 -8.26 13.75 -16.62
CA GLY A 362 -6.90 14.21 -16.93
C GLY A 362 -5.78 13.62 -16.06
N HIS A 363 -4.67 14.37 -15.97
CA HIS A 363 -3.44 14.05 -15.22
C HIS A 363 -2.91 12.61 -15.40
N GLN A 364 -2.71 12.18 -16.65
CA GLN A 364 -2.22 10.83 -16.93
C GLN A 364 -0.87 10.53 -16.28
N ASP A 365 0.03 11.50 -16.18
CA ASP A 365 1.36 11.29 -15.57
C ASP A 365 1.28 11.03 -14.06
N ILE A 366 0.37 11.71 -13.36
CA ILE A 366 0.12 11.47 -11.93
C ILE A 366 -0.51 10.08 -11.74
N LYS A 367 -1.45 9.69 -12.62
CA LYS A 367 -2.05 8.35 -12.60
C LYS A 367 -0.99 7.26 -12.87
N ARG A 368 -0.07 7.48 -13.81
CA ARG A 368 1.10 6.62 -14.07
C ARG A 368 1.97 6.50 -12.83
N ALA A 369 2.28 7.61 -12.16
CA ALA A 369 3.10 7.61 -10.96
C ALA A 369 2.45 6.82 -9.81
N ILE A 370 1.14 7.03 -9.57
CA ILE A 370 0.39 6.29 -8.56
C ILE A 370 0.38 4.80 -8.89
N LEU A 371 0.22 4.41 -10.16
CA LEU A 371 0.31 3.01 -10.57
C LEU A 371 1.69 2.40 -10.23
N LEU A 372 2.77 3.10 -10.56
CA LEU A 372 4.13 2.60 -10.28
C LEU A 372 4.37 2.49 -8.78
N MET A 373 3.86 3.43 -7.99
CA MET A 373 3.87 3.35 -6.52
C MET A 373 3.08 2.14 -6.01
N LEU A 374 1.92 1.83 -6.59
CA LEU A 374 1.10 0.67 -6.20
C LEU A 374 1.81 -0.66 -6.47
N LEU A 375 2.60 -0.75 -7.55
CA LEU A 375 3.37 -1.94 -7.94
C LEU A 375 4.63 -2.11 -7.10
N GLY A 376 5.31 -0.99 -6.77
CA GLY A 376 6.56 -0.95 -6.02
C GLY A 376 7.75 -1.59 -6.77
N GLY A 377 8.97 -1.35 -6.28
CA GLY A 377 10.21 -1.96 -6.79
C GLY A 377 10.65 -3.19 -5.99
N VAL A 378 11.83 -3.72 -6.31
CA VAL A 378 12.36 -4.92 -5.63
C VAL A 378 13.21 -4.51 -4.43
N HIS A 379 12.87 -4.99 -3.23
CA HIS A 379 13.76 -4.88 -2.07
C HIS A 379 14.94 -5.84 -2.25
N LYS A 380 16.16 -5.33 -2.12
CA LYS A 380 17.39 -6.11 -2.30
C LYS A 380 18.19 -6.14 -1.02
N PHE A 381 18.71 -7.32 -0.69
CA PHE A 381 19.66 -7.52 0.39
C PHE A 381 21.04 -7.64 -0.23
N THR A 382 21.97 -6.77 0.18
CA THR A 382 23.37 -6.93 -0.22
C THR A 382 24.01 -8.05 0.60
N HIS A 383 25.10 -8.62 0.09
CA HIS A 383 25.89 -9.63 0.80
C HIS A 383 26.52 -9.09 2.11
N GLU A 384 26.58 -7.76 2.26
CA GLU A 384 27.06 -7.06 3.45
C GLU A 384 25.96 -6.81 4.50
N GLY A 385 24.72 -7.28 4.27
CA GLY A 385 23.62 -7.17 5.24
C GLY A 385 22.93 -5.79 5.26
N ILE A 386 23.17 -4.95 4.26
CA ILE A 386 22.46 -3.66 4.11
C ILE A 386 21.20 -3.89 3.27
N ASN A 387 20.07 -3.38 3.76
CA ASN A 387 18.79 -3.43 3.07
C ASN A 387 18.65 -2.22 2.14
N LEU A 388 18.57 -2.48 0.84
CA LEU A 388 18.23 -1.46 -0.14
C LEU A 388 16.71 -1.38 -0.28
N ARG A 389 16.18 -0.17 -0.08
CA ARG A 389 14.76 0.15 -0.26
C ARG A 389 14.32 -0.16 -1.69
N GLY A 390 13.17 -0.82 -1.83
CA GLY A 390 12.48 -1.08 -3.11
C GLY A 390 11.27 -0.16 -3.35
N ASP A 391 10.77 0.51 -2.32
CA ASP A 391 9.56 1.33 -2.39
C ASP A 391 9.76 2.67 -3.12
N ILE A 392 8.71 3.11 -3.81
CA ILE A 392 8.69 4.36 -4.58
C ILE A 392 7.86 5.38 -3.80
N ASN A 393 8.45 6.55 -3.55
CA ASN A 393 7.76 7.65 -2.87
C ASN A 393 7.34 8.71 -3.89
N VAL A 394 6.08 9.14 -3.80
CA VAL A 394 5.48 10.13 -4.71
C VAL A 394 4.98 11.33 -3.93
N CYS A 395 5.32 12.53 -4.39
CA CYS A 395 4.81 13.78 -3.86
C CYS A 395 4.00 14.52 -4.93
N ILE A 396 2.80 14.98 -4.57
CA ILE A 396 1.92 15.78 -5.41
C ILE A 396 1.85 17.19 -4.81
N VAL A 397 2.39 18.16 -5.52
CA VAL A 397 2.30 19.59 -5.22
C VAL A 397 1.27 20.20 -6.17
N GLY A 398 0.58 21.26 -5.76
CA GLY A 398 -0.26 21.99 -6.70
C GLY A 398 -1.19 23.00 -6.04
N ASP A 399 -2.06 23.61 -6.81
CA ASP A 399 -2.96 24.61 -6.26
C ASP A 399 -4.11 23.96 -5.44
N PRO A 400 -4.77 24.72 -4.53
CA PRO A 400 -6.01 24.31 -3.89
C PRO A 400 -7.06 23.94 -4.94
N SER A 401 -7.95 23.02 -4.60
CA SER A 401 -9.05 22.55 -5.47
C SER A 401 -8.65 21.60 -6.61
N CYS A 402 -7.37 21.29 -6.80
CA CYS A 402 -6.89 20.38 -7.84
C CYS A 402 -7.09 18.87 -7.53
N ALA A 403 -8.24 18.44 -6.98
CA ALA A 403 -8.60 17.04 -6.70
C ALA A 403 -7.57 16.15 -5.95
N LYS A 404 -6.50 16.70 -5.39
CA LYS A 404 -5.38 15.93 -4.79
C LYS A 404 -5.84 14.99 -3.70
N SER A 405 -6.66 15.47 -2.75
CA SER A 405 -7.17 14.64 -1.67
C SER A 405 -8.04 13.48 -2.18
N GLN A 406 -8.62 13.57 -3.39
CA GLN A 406 -9.33 12.45 -4.01
C GLN A 406 -8.37 11.36 -4.50
N PHE A 407 -7.20 11.72 -5.04
CA PHE A 407 -6.17 10.73 -5.36
C PHE A 407 -5.70 9.96 -4.12
N LEU A 408 -5.49 10.67 -3.00
CA LEU A 408 -5.07 10.05 -1.74
C LEU A 408 -6.15 9.11 -1.20
N LYS A 409 -7.42 9.55 -1.19
CA LYS A 409 -8.56 8.71 -0.78
C LYS A 409 -8.70 7.47 -1.65
N TYR A 410 -8.56 7.63 -2.97
CA TYR A 410 -8.62 6.52 -3.91
C TYR A 410 -7.48 5.51 -3.69
N ALA A 411 -6.24 5.98 -3.55
CA ALA A 411 -5.08 5.12 -3.26
C ALA A 411 -5.27 4.34 -1.94
N SER A 412 -5.80 5.00 -0.91
CA SER A 412 -6.10 4.38 0.39
C SER A 412 -7.24 3.34 0.34
N GLY A 413 -8.09 3.37 -0.68
CA GLY A 413 -9.16 2.39 -0.89
C GLY A 413 -8.72 1.16 -1.70
N ILE A 414 -7.67 1.30 -2.52
CA ILE A 414 -7.16 0.19 -3.34
C ILE A 414 -6.30 -0.75 -2.51
N VAL A 415 -5.31 -0.19 -1.80
CA VAL A 415 -4.25 -0.98 -1.17
C VAL A 415 -4.74 -1.60 0.15
N PRO A 416 -4.52 -2.91 0.37
CA PRO A 416 -4.67 -3.46 1.71
C PRO A 416 -3.58 -2.89 2.64
N ARG A 417 -3.95 -2.49 3.86
CA ARG A 417 -3.05 -1.87 4.86
C ARG A 417 -2.56 -0.46 4.53
N SER A 418 -3.38 0.38 3.90
CA SER A 418 -3.09 1.81 3.77
C SER A 418 -3.75 2.65 4.86
N VAL A 419 -3.06 3.70 5.29
CA VAL A 419 -3.57 4.67 6.28
C VAL A 419 -3.59 6.05 5.63
N TYR A 420 -4.73 6.73 5.76
CA TYR A 420 -4.87 8.15 5.38
C TYR A 420 -4.75 9.01 6.63
N THR A 421 -3.81 9.94 6.61
CA THR A 421 -3.55 10.88 7.70
C THR A 421 -3.47 12.30 7.18
N SER A 422 -3.92 13.28 7.98
CA SER A 422 -3.64 14.69 7.73
C SER A 422 -2.44 15.11 8.56
N GLY A 423 -1.47 15.79 7.92
CA GLY A 423 -0.23 16.24 8.54
C GLY A 423 -0.43 17.25 9.68
N LYS A 424 -1.57 17.95 9.72
CA LYS A 424 -1.91 18.86 10.83
C LYS A 424 -2.51 18.14 12.05
N SER A 425 -3.29 17.10 11.82
CA SER A 425 -3.94 16.32 12.88
C SER A 425 -3.03 15.24 13.48
N SER A 426 -1.95 14.90 12.77
CA SER A 426 -1.06 13.80 13.14
C SER A 426 0.20 14.39 13.76
N SER A 427 0.44 14.10 15.03
CA SER A 427 1.71 14.43 15.70
C SER A 427 2.79 13.39 15.38
N ALA A 428 4.08 13.69 15.65
CA ALA A 428 5.17 12.71 15.54
C ALA A 428 4.87 11.39 16.26
N ALA A 429 4.23 11.47 17.43
CA ALA A 429 3.85 10.31 18.23
C ALA A 429 2.75 9.48 17.54
N GLY A 430 1.82 10.13 16.83
CA GLY A 430 0.79 9.46 16.04
C GLY A 430 1.29 8.92 14.70
N LEU A 431 2.31 9.52 14.10
CA LEU A 431 2.92 9.05 12.84
C LEU A 431 3.88 7.89 13.06
N THR A 432 4.73 7.95 14.09
CA THR A 432 5.77 6.95 14.35
C THR A 432 5.30 5.86 15.32
N ALA A 433 5.87 5.79 16.51
CA ALA A 433 5.34 4.99 17.61
C ALA A 433 5.44 5.82 18.89
N SER A 434 4.49 5.59 19.79
CA SER A 434 4.48 6.23 21.10
C SER A 434 4.72 5.20 22.20
N VAL A 435 5.33 5.63 23.30
CA VAL A 435 5.49 4.78 24.48
C VAL A 435 4.43 5.20 25.48
N ALA A 436 3.47 4.31 25.75
CA ALA A 436 2.33 4.55 26.62
C ALA A 436 2.41 3.64 27.85
N LYS A 437 2.12 4.19 29.04
CA LYS A 437 2.07 3.41 30.27
C LYS A 437 0.73 2.69 30.38
N GLU A 438 0.75 1.38 30.59
CA GLU A 438 -0.46 0.60 30.78
C GLU A 438 -1.00 0.78 32.22
N PRO A 439 -2.30 1.07 32.42
CA PRO A 439 -2.83 1.38 33.75
C PRO A 439 -2.92 0.18 34.68
N GLU A 440 -2.97 -1.06 34.14
CA GLU A 440 -3.10 -2.27 34.95
C GLU A 440 -1.76 -2.81 35.44
N THR A 441 -0.75 -2.84 34.56
CA THR A 441 0.58 -3.38 34.87
C THR A 441 1.54 -2.28 35.34
N GLY A 442 1.29 -1.02 34.97
CA GLY A 442 2.21 0.08 35.20
C GLY A 442 3.46 0.05 34.31
N GLU A 443 3.51 -0.84 33.32
CA GLU A 443 4.65 -0.99 32.41
C GLU A 443 4.51 -0.06 31.19
N PHE A 444 5.63 0.26 30.57
CA PHE A 444 5.68 1.05 29.35
C PHE A 444 5.52 0.14 28.14
N CYS A 445 4.41 0.26 27.42
CA CYS A 445 4.15 -0.47 26.18
C CYS A 445 4.37 0.46 24.98
N ILE A 446 4.78 -0.13 23.85
CA ILE A 446 4.86 0.59 22.57
C ILE A 446 3.48 0.53 21.92
N GLU A 447 2.99 1.69 21.49
CA GLU A 447 1.81 1.85 20.66
C GLU A 447 2.23 2.21 19.24
N ALA A 448 1.83 1.37 18.29
CA ALA A 448 2.11 1.57 16.87
C ALA A 448 1.35 2.79 16.33
N GLY A 449 2.06 3.70 15.68
CA GLY A 449 1.46 4.83 14.95
C GLY A 449 1.18 4.50 13.48
N ALA A 450 0.75 5.51 12.73
CA ALA A 450 0.23 5.36 11.37
C ALA A 450 1.22 4.71 10.38
N LEU A 451 2.51 5.05 10.46
CA LEU A 451 3.53 4.47 9.57
C LEU A 451 3.75 2.99 9.83
N MET A 452 3.69 2.55 11.09
CA MET A 452 3.84 1.14 11.44
C MET A 452 2.61 0.32 11.06
N LEU A 453 1.42 0.89 11.26
CA LEU A 453 0.16 0.25 10.86
C LEU A 453 0.07 0.06 9.34
N ALA A 454 0.79 0.89 8.57
CA ALA A 454 0.85 0.85 7.13
C ALA A 454 1.99 -0.03 6.55
N ASP A 455 2.64 -0.89 7.35
CA ASP A 455 3.74 -1.77 6.86
C ASP A 455 3.31 -2.60 5.63
N ASN A 456 4.19 -2.67 4.63
CA ASN A 456 3.98 -3.22 3.27
C ASN A 456 2.84 -2.55 2.46
N GLY A 457 2.32 -1.43 2.95
CA GLY A 457 1.24 -0.65 2.35
C GLY A 457 1.66 0.75 1.93
N ILE A 458 0.67 1.64 1.86
CA ILE A 458 0.87 3.05 1.50
C ILE A 458 0.38 3.94 2.64
N CYS A 459 1.25 4.85 3.09
CA CYS A 459 0.88 5.93 3.98
C CYS A 459 0.58 7.18 3.16
N CYS A 460 -0.69 7.59 3.16
CA CYS A 460 -1.13 8.81 2.49
C CYS A 460 -1.13 9.96 3.50
N ILE A 461 -0.37 11.02 3.21
CA ILE A 461 -0.26 12.21 4.06
C ILE A 461 -0.77 13.42 3.28
N ASP A 462 -1.87 14.00 3.76
CA ASP A 462 -2.40 15.26 3.24
C ASP A 462 -1.83 16.46 4.00
N GLU A 463 -1.78 17.62 3.34
CA GLU A 463 -1.23 18.88 3.90
C GLU A 463 0.19 18.71 4.47
N PHE A 464 1.08 18.08 3.71
CA PHE A 464 2.45 17.79 4.14
C PHE A 464 3.25 19.08 4.46
N ASP A 465 2.90 20.22 3.84
CA ASP A 465 3.51 21.52 4.12
C ASP A 465 3.12 22.10 5.50
N LYS A 466 1.99 21.67 6.08
CA LYS A 466 1.50 22.15 7.38
C LYS A 466 2.00 21.33 8.57
N MET A 467 2.82 20.32 8.31
CA MET A 467 3.39 19.47 9.35
C MET A 467 4.55 20.18 10.08
N ASP A 468 4.61 20.00 11.39
CA ASP A 468 5.71 20.51 12.22
C ASP A 468 7.05 19.86 11.84
N ILE A 469 8.14 20.63 11.96
CA ILE A 469 9.51 20.16 11.62
C ILE A 469 9.91 18.93 12.45
N ARG A 470 9.45 18.80 13.71
CA ARG A 470 9.73 17.64 14.56
C ARG A 470 9.17 16.34 13.97
N ASP A 471 8.00 16.43 13.36
CA ASP A 471 7.30 15.30 12.78
C ASP A 471 7.93 14.92 11.43
N GLN A 472 8.38 15.92 10.67
CA GLN A 472 9.16 15.71 9.45
C GLN A 472 10.48 14.97 9.70
N VAL A 473 11.21 15.29 10.79
CA VAL A 473 12.46 14.59 11.15
C VAL A 473 12.21 13.10 11.40
N ALA A 474 11.08 12.76 12.02
CA ALA A 474 10.72 11.38 12.30
C ALA A 474 10.45 10.58 11.01
N ILE A 475 9.92 11.23 9.97
CA ILE A 475 9.69 10.64 8.66
C ILE A 475 11.00 10.42 7.89
N HIS A 476 12.04 11.24 8.12
CA HIS A 476 13.32 11.08 7.44
C HIS A 476 13.87 9.65 7.65
N GLU A 477 13.92 9.19 8.90
CA GLU A 477 14.43 7.86 9.21
C GLU A 477 13.65 6.76 8.47
N ALA A 478 12.31 6.82 8.56
CA ALA A 478 11.41 5.89 7.90
C ALA A 478 11.56 5.86 6.37
N MET A 479 11.72 7.02 5.70
CA MET A 479 11.82 7.10 4.24
C MET A 479 13.11 6.48 3.67
N GLU A 480 14.22 6.54 4.42
CA GLU A 480 15.53 6.10 3.93
C GLU A 480 15.86 4.67 4.37
N GLN A 481 15.71 4.40 5.67
CA GLN A 481 16.10 3.12 6.26
C GLN A 481 14.95 2.11 6.29
N GLN A 482 13.71 2.56 6.06
CA GLN A 482 12.49 1.74 6.21
C GLN A 482 12.34 1.13 7.61
N THR A 483 12.99 1.75 8.60
CA THR A 483 12.95 1.40 10.01
C THR A 483 12.90 2.67 10.84
N ILE A 484 12.27 2.59 12.01
CA ILE A 484 12.18 3.66 12.98
C ILE A 484 12.79 3.15 14.27
N SER A 485 13.81 3.84 14.77
CA SER A 485 14.41 3.57 16.07
C SER A 485 13.83 4.49 17.14
N ILE A 486 13.40 3.90 18.26
CA ILE A 486 12.86 4.64 19.39
C ILE A 486 13.66 4.28 20.63
N THR A 487 14.24 5.31 21.24
CA THR A 487 14.92 5.22 22.54
C THR A 487 14.18 6.12 23.52
N LYS A 488 13.13 5.59 24.17
CA LYS A 488 12.29 6.33 25.13
C LYS A 488 11.93 5.45 26.32
N ALA A 489 11.86 6.06 27.51
CA ALA A 489 11.47 5.40 28.76
C ALA A 489 12.24 4.09 29.07
N GLY A 490 13.53 4.03 28.72
CA GLY A 490 14.39 2.86 28.93
C GLY A 490 14.23 1.74 27.88
N ILE A 491 13.33 1.90 26.91
CA ILE A 491 13.13 0.96 25.81
C ILE A 491 13.92 1.48 24.60
N GLN A 492 14.86 0.66 24.13
CA GLN A 492 15.53 0.85 22.84
C GLN A 492 15.00 -0.21 21.88
N ALA A 493 14.10 0.19 20.98
CA ALA A 493 13.47 -0.70 20.01
C ALA A 493 13.63 -0.14 18.60
N THR A 494 13.87 -1.03 17.64
CA THR A 494 13.85 -0.73 16.21
C THR A 494 12.64 -1.42 15.58
N LEU A 495 11.78 -0.62 14.96
CA LEU A 495 10.52 -1.05 14.39
C LEU A 495 10.60 -0.90 12.87
N ASN A 496 10.15 -1.90 12.12
CA ASN A 496 10.10 -1.84 10.66
C ASN A 496 8.92 -0.96 10.20
N ALA A 497 9.18 -0.14 9.18
CA ALA A 497 8.19 0.72 8.54
C ALA A 497 8.42 0.71 7.02
N ARG A 498 8.22 -0.46 6.39
CA ARG A 498 8.36 -0.65 4.94
C ARG A 498 7.11 -0.12 4.26
N THR A 499 7.05 1.19 4.11
CA THR A 499 5.86 1.87 3.58
C THR A 499 6.25 2.78 2.43
N SER A 500 5.41 2.80 1.40
CA SER A 500 5.49 3.84 0.36
C SER A 500 4.71 5.06 0.86
N ILE A 501 5.30 6.25 0.72
CA ILE A 501 4.67 7.50 1.14
C ILE A 501 4.11 8.22 -0.08
N LEU A 502 2.80 8.53 -0.02
CA LEU A 502 2.12 9.43 -0.94
C LEU A 502 1.83 10.75 -0.20
N ALA A 503 2.53 11.81 -0.57
CA ALA A 503 2.36 13.13 0.04
C ALA A 503 1.58 14.07 -0.87
N ALA A 504 0.63 14.81 -0.31
CA ALA A 504 0.04 15.99 -0.95
C ALA A 504 0.52 17.25 -0.23
N ALA A 505 1.02 18.22 -0.99
CA ALA A 505 1.46 19.51 -0.48
C ALA A 505 0.85 20.66 -1.28
N ASN A 506 0.67 21.80 -0.62
CA ASN A 506 0.27 23.04 -1.26
C ASN A 506 1.47 23.99 -1.38
N PRO A 507 1.54 24.84 -2.43
CA PRO A 507 2.57 25.86 -2.55
C PRO A 507 2.43 26.88 -1.41
N ALA A 508 3.55 27.47 -1.00
CA ALA A 508 3.61 28.36 0.17
C ALA A 508 2.67 29.57 0.05
N GLY A 509 2.52 30.11 -1.17
CA GLY A 509 1.63 31.24 -1.47
C GLY A 509 0.19 30.86 -1.78
N GLY A 510 -0.18 29.58 -1.68
CA GLY A 510 -1.50 29.08 -2.08
C GLY A 510 -1.72 29.02 -3.60
N ARG A 511 -0.92 29.72 -4.41
CA ARG A 511 -0.80 29.53 -5.86
C ARG A 511 0.66 29.28 -6.24
N TYR A 512 0.86 28.56 -7.34
CA TYR A 512 2.18 28.30 -7.88
C TYR A 512 2.71 29.49 -8.72
N ASP A 513 3.75 30.16 -8.24
CA ASP A 513 4.42 31.25 -8.96
C ASP A 513 5.46 30.70 -9.96
N LYS A 514 5.18 30.76 -11.27
CA LYS A 514 6.11 30.32 -12.34
C LYS A 514 7.45 31.08 -12.36
N SER A 515 7.47 32.30 -11.81
CA SER A 515 8.67 33.16 -11.76
C SER A 515 9.74 32.68 -10.77
N LYS A 516 9.35 31.88 -9.77
CA LYS A 516 10.24 31.36 -8.74
C LYS A 516 10.53 29.88 -9.01
N PRO A 517 11.73 29.39 -8.70
CA PRO A 517 12.02 27.98 -8.84
C PRO A 517 11.24 27.17 -7.79
N LEU A 518 10.93 25.91 -8.13
CA LEU A 518 10.14 24.98 -7.33
C LEU A 518 10.56 24.93 -5.85
N LYS A 519 11.87 25.00 -5.57
CA LYS A 519 12.44 24.99 -4.21
C LYS A 519 11.93 26.12 -3.31
N TYR A 520 11.68 27.31 -3.85
CA TYR A 520 11.14 28.43 -3.06
C TYR A 520 9.61 28.42 -3.03
N ASN A 521 8.97 27.86 -4.06
CA ASN A 521 7.51 27.70 -4.10
C ASN A 521 7.00 26.69 -3.08
N VAL A 522 7.83 25.68 -2.78
CA VAL A 522 7.50 24.62 -1.83
C VAL A 522 8.31 24.84 -0.55
N ALA A 523 7.63 25.06 0.57
CA ALA A 523 8.26 25.29 1.89
C ALA A 523 8.84 24.00 2.51
N LEU A 524 9.49 23.15 1.71
CA LEU A 524 10.05 21.88 2.16
C LEU A 524 11.59 21.90 2.16
N PRO A 525 12.23 21.29 3.18
CA PRO A 525 13.67 21.10 3.19
C PRO A 525 14.16 20.30 1.97
N PRO A 526 15.30 20.68 1.34
CA PRO A 526 15.87 19.93 0.21
C PRO A 526 16.17 18.46 0.52
N ALA A 527 16.43 18.14 1.79
CA ALA A 527 16.68 16.78 2.23
C ALA A 527 15.48 15.85 2.04
N ILE A 528 14.24 16.36 2.17
CA ILE A 528 13.00 15.61 1.97
C ILE A 528 12.70 15.46 0.48
N LEU A 529 12.80 16.57 -0.26
CA LEU A 529 12.58 16.57 -1.72
C LEU A 529 13.49 15.57 -2.42
N SER A 530 14.71 15.36 -1.91
CA SER A 530 15.62 14.33 -2.42
C SER A 530 15.23 12.88 -2.18
N ARG A 531 14.34 12.62 -1.23
CA ARG A 531 13.90 11.27 -0.84
C ARG A 531 12.59 10.86 -1.51
N PHE A 532 11.91 11.83 -2.10
CA PHE A 532 10.84 11.58 -3.05
C PHE A 532 11.43 11.23 -4.40
N ASP A 533 10.99 10.10 -4.95
CA ASP A 533 11.48 9.58 -6.22
C ASP A 533 10.77 10.30 -7.38
N LEU A 534 9.50 10.68 -7.18
CA LEU A 534 8.70 11.47 -8.13
C LEU A 534 8.05 12.66 -7.42
N VAL A 535 8.14 13.84 -8.03
CA VAL A 535 7.47 15.06 -7.57
C VAL A 535 6.67 15.63 -8.72
N TYR A 536 5.34 15.64 -8.63
CA TYR A 536 4.49 16.23 -9.66
C TYR A 536 3.89 17.54 -9.18
N VAL A 537 3.93 18.56 -10.02
CA VAL A 537 3.28 19.86 -9.78
C VAL A 537 2.01 19.92 -10.63
N MET A 538 0.88 20.13 -9.98
CA MET A 538 -0.41 20.41 -10.61
C MET A 538 -0.64 21.91 -10.60
N ILE A 539 -0.52 22.53 -11.76
CA ILE A 539 -0.79 23.96 -11.95
C ILE A 539 -2.23 24.10 -12.44
N ASP A 540 -2.99 25.00 -11.82
CA ASP A 540 -4.34 25.37 -12.25
C ASP A 540 -4.27 26.58 -13.18
N ASP A 541 -4.13 26.32 -14.48
CA ASP A 541 -4.19 27.35 -15.52
C ASP A 541 -5.62 27.37 -16.12
N PRO A 542 -6.33 28.51 -16.11
CA PRO A 542 -7.69 28.61 -16.64
C PRO A 542 -7.68 28.47 -18.17
N ASP A 543 -8.25 27.38 -18.69
CA ASP A 543 -8.43 27.14 -20.12
C ASP A 543 -9.85 26.68 -20.42
N ASP A 544 -10.50 27.35 -21.37
CA ASP A 544 -11.92 27.14 -21.69
C ASP A 544 -12.23 25.70 -22.16
N GLN A 545 -11.31 25.05 -22.88
CA GLN A 545 -11.55 23.71 -23.40
C GLN A 545 -11.38 22.64 -22.32
N THR A 546 -10.33 22.76 -21.50
CA THR A 546 -10.13 21.84 -20.37
C THR A 546 -11.24 21.99 -19.35
N ASP A 547 -11.64 23.22 -19.05
CA ASP A 547 -12.70 23.52 -18.08
C ASP A 547 -14.06 23.01 -18.55
N TYR A 548 -14.36 23.13 -19.85
CA TYR A 548 -15.55 22.53 -20.43
C TYR A 548 -15.57 21.01 -20.27
N HIS A 549 -14.45 20.34 -20.55
CA HIS A 549 -14.35 18.88 -20.38
C HIS A 549 -14.44 18.46 -18.91
N ILE A 550 -13.80 19.21 -18.00
CA ILE A 550 -13.88 18.97 -16.55
C ILE A 550 -15.32 19.14 -16.06
N ALA A 551 -15.99 20.23 -16.43
CA ALA A 551 -17.37 20.50 -16.06
C ALA A 551 -18.31 19.41 -16.60
N HIS A 552 -18.16 19.03 -17.87
CA HIS A 552 -18.94 17.95 -18.47
C HIS A 552 -18.71 16.61 -17.74
N HIS A 553 -17.46 16.30 -17.37
CA HIS A 553 -17.13 15.10 -16.61
C HIS A 553 -17.76 15.10 -15.21
N ILE A 554 -17.67 16.21 -14.49
CA ILE A 554 -18.27 16.37 -13.15
C ILE A 554 -19.79 16.18 -13.22
N VAL A 555 -20.45 16.83 -14.18
CA VAL A 555 -21.90 16.70 -14.40
C VAL A 555 -22.27 15.25 -14.71
N ARG A 556 -21.51 14.58 -15.58
CA ARG A 556 -21.71 13.17 -15.93
C ARG A 556 -21.60 12.25 -14.71
N VAL A 557 -20.60 12.46 -13.86
CA VAL A 557 -20.43 11.70 -12.61
C VAL A 557 -21.62 11.92 -11.67
N HIS A 558 -22.10 13.15 -11.52
CA HIS A 558 -23.26 13.45 -10.69
C HIS A 558 -24.59 12.88 -11.24
N GLN A 559 -24.78 12.86 -12.56
CA GLN A 559 -26.02 12.40 -13.19
C GLN A 559 -26.21 10.88 -13.15
N LYS A 560 -25.15 10.11 -13.45
CA LYS A 560 -25.26 8.64 -13.63
C LYS A 560 -24.51 7.81 -12.58
N ARG A 561 -23.89 8.46 -11.58
CA ARG A 561 -23.08 7.86 -10.50
C ARG A 561 -22.09 6.78 -10.98
N GLU A 562 -22.56 5.54 -11.13
CA GLU A 562 -21.75 4.36 -11.49
C GLU A 562 -21.81 3.99 -12.98
N GLU A 563 -22.94 4.20 -13.68
CA GLU A 563 -23.06 3.86 -15.12
C GLU A 563 -22.33 4.86 -16.04
N ALA A 564 -21.97 6.04 -15.53
CA ALA A 564 -21.24 7.05 -16.28
C ALA A 564 -19.78 6.63 -16.56
N LEU A 565 -19.21 5.77 -15.72
CA LEU A 565 -17.80 5.43 -15.67
C LEU A 565 -17.68 3.92 -15.85
N SER A 566 -17.70 3.44 -17.09
CA SER A 566 -17.28 2.08 -17.42
C SER A 566 -15.81 2.11 -17.83
N PRO A 567 -14.84 2.09 -16.88
CA PRO A 567 -13.44 1.91 -17.24
C PRO A 567 -13.26 0.55 -17.92
N ALA A 568 -12.20 0.42 -18.72
CA ALA A 568 -11.89 -0.83 -19.42
C ALA A 568 -11.65 -2.00 -18.45
N PHE A 569 -11.19 -1.70 -17.22
CA PHE A 569 -10.92 -2.69 -16.18
C PHE A 569 -11.63 -2.35 -14.88
N THR A 570 -12.15 -3.38 -14.21
CA THR A 570 -12.78 -3.23 -12.89
C THR A 570 -11.71 -3.06 -11.81
N THR A 571 -12.07 -2.39 -10.70
CA THR A 571 -11.16 -2.22 -9.56
C THR A 571 -10.74 -3.54 -8.93
N ALA A 572 -11.60 -4.57 -8.97
CA ALA A 572 -11.28 -5.92 -8.50
C ALA A 572 -10.20 -6.60 -9.36
N GLN A 573 -10.34 -6.51 -10.69
CA GLN A 573 -9.33 -6.99 -11.64
C GLN A 573 -7.98 -6.30 -11.44
N ILE A 574 -7.99 -4.96 -11.26
CA ILE A 574 -6.76 -4.19 -11.01
C ILE A 574 -6.10 -4.64 -9.70
N LYS A 575 -6.86 -4.82 -8.61
CA LYS A 575 -6.33 -5.32 -7.33
C LYS A 575 -5.65 -6.67 -7.51
N ARG A 576 -6.31 -7.61 -8.19
CA ARG A 576 -5.77 -8.95 -8.47
C ARG A 576 -4.51 -8.88 -9.35
N TYR A 577 -4.52 -8.03 -10.38
CA TYR A 577 -3.37 -7.78 -11.24
C TYR A 577 -2.17 -7.24 -10.47
N ILE A 578 -2.36 -6.25 -9.60
CA ILE A 578 -1.30 -5.67 -8.77
C ILE A 578 -0.76 -6.71 -7.80
N SER A 579 -1.63 -7.50 -7.17
CA SER A 579 -1.21 -8.59 -6.26
C SER A 579 -0.30 -9.60 -6.96
N TYR A 580 -0.65 -10.00 -8.18
CA TYR A 580 0.19 -10.88 -8.99
C TYR A 580 1.49 -10.19 -9.44
N ALA A 581 1.42 -8.96 -9.93
CA ALA A 581 2.61 -8.24 -10.39
C ALA A 581 3.64 -7.98 -9.28
N LYS A 582 3.21 -7.88 -8.01
CA LYS A 582 4.10 -7.73 -6.85
C LYS A 582 4.95 -8.96 -6.55
N THR A 583 4.53 -10.18 -6.94
CA THR A 583 5.32 -11.40 -6.72
C THR A 583 6.54 -11.45 -7.63
N LEU A 584 6.43 -10.85 -8.81
CA LEU A 584 7.50 -10.84 -9.80
C LEU A 584 8.68 -9.98 -9.32
N LYS A 585 9.89 -10.55 -9.42
CA LYS A 585 11.15 -9.88 -9.06
C LYS A 585 12.00 -9.74 -10.33
N PRO A 586 11.81 -8.67 -11.14
CA PRO A 586 12.53 -8.52 -12.39
C PRO A 586 14.02 -8.30 -12.15
N LYS A 587 14.86 -8.89 -13.01
CA LYS A 587 16.32 -8.68 -13.02
C LYS A 587 16.72 -7.68 -14.09
N LEU A 588 17.74 -6.86 -13.83
CA LEU A 588 18.25 -5.90 -14.81
C LEU A 588 19.01 -6.60 -15.93
N ASN A 589 18.67 -6.29 -17.19
CA ASN A 589 19.45 -6.72 -18.35
C ASN A 589 20.75 -5.89 -18.47
N SER A 590 21.79 -6.48 -19.06
CA SER A 590 23.10 -5.83 -19.26
C SER A 590 23.01 -4.59 -20.17
N GLU A 591 22.17 -4.63 -21.19
CA GLU A 591 21.93 -3.48 -22.09
C GLU A 591 21.20 -2.34 -21.38
N ALA A 592 20.16 -2.66 -20.61
CA ALA A 592 19.44 -1.69 -19.80
C ALA A 592 20.37 -0.99 -18.82
N ARG A 593 21.31 -1.72 -18.19
CA ARG A 593 22.32 -1.14 -17.30
C ARG A 593 23.21 -0.10 -17.99
N LYS A 594 23.63 -0.33 -19.23
CA LYS A 594 24.42 0.66 -19.99
C LYS A 594 23.60 1.93 -20.24
N LEU A 595 22.36 1.76 -20.70
CA LEU A 595 21.45 2.88 -20.96
C LEU A 595 21.11 3.67 -19.70
N LEU A 596 20.99 3.02 -18.54
CA LEU A 596 20.77 3.67 -17.24
C LEU A 596 21.93 4.61 -16.89
N VAL A 597 23.16 4.14 -17.05
CA VAL A 597 24.36 4.93 -16.76
C VAL A 597 24.46 6.12 -17.72
N GLU A 598 24.26 5.88 -19.01
CA GLU A 598 24.27 6.94 -20.02
C GLU A 598 23.20 8.00 -19.76
N SER A 599 21.96 7.57 -19.48
CA SER A 599 20.84 8.46 -19.18
C SER A 599 21.10 9.28 -17.91
N TYR A 600 21.66 8.68 -16.87
CA TYR A 600 22.01 9.39 -15.64
C TYR A 600 23.12 10.42 -15.85
N VAL A 601 24.16 10.07 -16.60
CA VAL A 601 25.24 11.02 -16.96
C VAL A 601 24.68 12.17 -17.80
N ALA A 602 23.77 11.89 -18.74
CA ALA A 602 23.12 12.90 -19.55
C ALA A 602 22.28 13.87 -18.70
N LEU A 603 21.47 13.34 -17.77
CA LEU A 603 20.69 14.16 -16.82
C LEU A 603 21.61 15.06 -15.96
N ARG A 604 22.74 14.52 -15.49
CA ARG A 604 23.70 15.28 -14.68
C ARG A 604 24.48 16.33 -15.48
N LYS A 605 24.75 16.08 -16.76
CA LYS A 605 25.35 17.07 -17.67
C LYS A 605 24.41 18.26 -17.88
N GLY A 606 23.11 18.02 -18.02
CA GLY A 606 22.10 19.08 -18.13
C GLY A 606 22.06 20.02 -16.92
N ASP A 607 22.33 19.51 -15.72
CA ASP A 607 22.40 20.27 -14.46
C ASP A 607 23.68 21.12 -14.32
N THR A 608 24.74 20.81 -15.08
CA THR A 608 26.04 21.51 -14.96
C THR A 608 26.06 22.85 -15.70
N THR A 609 25.11 23.11 -16.60
CA THR A 609 25.05 24.34 -17.40
C THR A 609 24.52 25.51 -16.54
N PRO A 610 25.37 26.49 -16.17
CA PRO A 610 24.95 27.61 -15.33
C PRO A 610 24.00 28.51 -16.13
N GLY A 611 22.76 28.67 -15.66
CA GLY A 611 21.72 29.47 -16.32
C GLY A 611 20.48 28.67 -16.73
N SER A 612 20.58 27.33 -16.78
CA SER A 612 19.38 26.50 -16.84
C SER A 612 18.67 26.57 -15.49
N ARG A 613 17.39 26.91 -15.50
CA ARG A 613 16.50 26.90 -14.31
C ARG A 613 16.21 25.47 -13.86
N VAL A 614 17.24 24.62 -13.72
CA VAL A 614 17.04 23.26 -13.25
C VAL A 614 16.58 23.33 -11.79
N ALA A 615 15.35 22.87 -11.59
CA ALA A 615 14.64 22.95 -10.33
C ALA A 615 15.31 22.16 -9.19
N TYR A 616 16.24 21.25 -9.51
CA TYR A 616 16.71 20.22 -8.60
C TYR A 616 18.16 19.76 -8.88
N ARG A 617 18.94 19.52 -7.82
CA ARG A 617 20.31 18.99 -7.94
C ARG A 617 20.29 17.48 -8.13
N MET A 618 20.82 16.96 -9.23
CA MET A 618 20.81 15.53 -9.52
C MET A 618 21.71 14.74 -8.54
N THR A 619 21.14 13.78 -7.80
CA THR A 619 21.85 12.96 -6.79
C THR A 619 21.82 11.48 -7.13
N VAL A 620 22.65 10.68 -6.46
CA VAL A 620 22.66 9.21 -6.60
C VAL A 620 21.30 8.59 -6.22
N ARG A 621 20.53 9.21 -5.32
CA ARG A 621 19.16 8.75 -4.99
C ARG A 621 18.23 8.75 -6.21
N GLN A 622 18.42 9.68 -7.14
CA GLN A 622 17.63 9.72 -8.36
C GLN A 622 18.00 8.58 -9.32
N LEU A 623 19.25 8.12 -9.30
CA LEU A 623 19.64 6.89 -10.01
C LEU A 623 18.97 5.65 -9.40
N GLU A 624 18.91 5.56 -8.07
CA GLU A 624 18.18 4.48 -7.39
C GLU A 624 16.69 4.53 -7.71
N ALA A 625 16.07 5.72 -7.68
CA ALA A 625 14.69 5.93 -8.08
C ALA A 625 14.44 5.44 -9.52
N LEU A 626 15.34 5.76 -10.45
CA LEU A 626 15.24 5.36 -11.85
C LEU A 626 15.32 3.84 -12.01
N ILE A 627 16.15 3.15 -11.20
CA ILE A 627 16.19 1.68 -11.15
C ILE A 627 14.85 1.13 -10.61
N ARG A 628 14.33 1.66 -9.50
CA ARG A 628 13.05 1.23 -8.92
C ARG A 628 11.88 1.43 -9.89
N LEU A 629 11.83 2.58 -10.58
CA LEU A 629 10.81 2.88 -11.59
C LEU A 629 10.91 1.92 -12.78
N SER A 630 12.13 1.63 -13.26
CA SER A 630 12.33 0.68 -14.35
C SER A 630 11.91 -0.74 -13.97
N GLU A 631 12.16 -1.15 -12.73
CA GLU A 631 11.69 -2.43 -12.18
C GLU A 631 10.16 -2.46 -12.03
N ALA A 632 9.55 -1.38 -11.53
CA ALA A 632 8.10 -1.26 -11.38
C ALA A 632 7.36 -1.27 -12.74
N ILE A 633 7.94 -0.63 -13.77
CA ILE A 633 7.39 -0.69 -15.14
C ILE A 633 7.51 -2.12 -15.69
N ALA A 634 8.64 -2.79 -15.50
CA ALA A 634 8.80 -4.19 -15.92
C ALA A 634 7.79 -5.12 -15.22
N ARG A 635 7.52 -4.88 -13.92
CA ARG A 635 6.44 -5.57 -13.17
C ARG A 635 5.07 -5.29 -13.77
N SER A 636 4.79 -4.05 -14.15
CA SER A 636 3.53 -3.68 -14.82
C SER A 636 3.29 -4.50 -16.09
N HIS A 637 4.35 -4.83 -16.84
CA HIS A 637 4.26 -5.64 -18.05
C HIS A 637 4.35 -7.16 -17.82
N LEU A 638 4.46 -7.62 -16.56
CA LEU A 638 4.71 -9.02 -16.20
C LEU A 638 5.95 -9.60 -16.87
N GLU A 639 7.02 -8.82 -16.91
CA GLU A 639 8.32 -9.21 -17.46
C GLU A 639 9.31 -9.52 -16.34
N THR A 640 10.03 -10.63 -16.46
CA THR A 640 11.06 -11.05 -15.50
C THR A 640 12.40 -10.35 -15.72
N GLN A 641 12.55 -9.62 -16.82
CA GLN A 641 13.77 -8.88 -17.17
C GLN A 641 13.45 -7.44 -17.56
N VAL A 642 14.25 -6.50 -17.06
CA VAL A 642 14.12 -5.08 -17.40
C VAL A 642 14.73 -4.82 -18.77
N GLN A 643 13.90 -4.42 -19.73
CA GLN A 643 14.29 -4.04 -21.09
C GLN A 643 14.67 -2.55 -21.20
N PRO A 644 15.49 -2.15 -22.19
CA PRO A 644 15.85 -0.75 -22.42
C PRO A 644 14.65 0.19 -22.64
N ARG A 645 13.55 -0.31 -23.23
CA ARG A 645 12.30 0.46 -23.39
C ARG A 645 11.73 0.96 -22.06
N HIS A 646 11.81 0.15 -21.01
CA HIS A 646 11.30 0.50 -19.68
C HIS A 646 12.12 1.63 -19.07
N VAL A 647 13.44 1.60 -19.29
CA VAL A 647 14.36 2.66 -18.86
C VAL A 647 14.05 3.98 -19.57
N ARG A 648 13.79 3.97 -20.88
CA ARG A 648 13.42 5.20 -21.60
C ARG A 648 12.13 5.82 -21.07
N VAL A 649 11.11 5.00 -20.78
CA VAL A 649 9.85 5.46 -20.18
C VAL A 649 10.10 6.01 -18.77
N ALA A 650 10.91 5.34 -17.95
CA ALA A 650 11.27 5.84 -16.62
C ALA A 650 11.98 7.20 -16.69
N VAL A 651 12.93 7.36 -17.63
CA VAL A 651 13.62 8.64 -17.88
C VAL A 651 12.64 9.70 -18.34
N LYS A 652 11.68 9.37 -19.22
CA LYS A 652 10.63 10.31 -19.67
C LYS A 652 9.80 10.79 -18.48
N LEU A 653 9.33 9.87 -17.64
CA LEU A 653 8.55 10.21 -16.44
C LEU A 653 9.33 11.09 -15.45
N LEU A 654 10.64 10.86 -15.31
CA LEU A 654 11.50 11.70 -14.47
C LEU A 654 11.76 13.08 -15.12
N LYS A 655 11.96 13.16 -16.43
CA LYS A 655 12.17 14.44 -17.14
C LYS A 655 10.92 15.31 -17.18
N THR A 656 9.73 14.71 -17.28
CA THR A 656 8.46 15.47 -17.22
C THR A 656 8.28 16.17 -15.87
N VAL A 657 8.95 15.70 -14.81
CA VAL A 657 9.01 16.39 -13.51
C VAL A 657 9.90 17.65 -13.60
N GLU A 658 10.93 17.67 -14.45
CA GLU A 658 11.87 18.78 -14.60
C GLU A 658 11.44 19.83 -15.64
N THR A 659 10.56 19.47 -16.57
CA THR A 659 10.28 20.25 -17.79
C THR A 659 8.80 20.58 -17.99
N SER A 660 8.06 20.87 -16.91
CA SER A 660 6.69 21.38 -17.05
C SER A 660 6.58 22.78 -17.68
N GLU A 661 7.69 23.37 -18.17
CA GLU A 661 7.64 24.50 -19.12
C GLU A 661 8.78 24.40 -20.15
N ILE A 662 8.44 24.08 -21.41
CA ILE A 662 9.14 24.65 -22.56
C ILE A 662 8.32 25.88 -22.93
N ASP A 663 8.73 27.02 -22.41
CA ASP A 663 8.13 28.30 -22.75
C ASP A 663 8.52 28.66 -24.20
N LEU A 664 7.54 28.63 -25.10
CA LEU A 664 7.67 29.09 -26.50
C LEU A 664 7.31 30.57 -26.65
N SER A 665 7.16 31.31 -25.55
CA SER A 665 6.77 32.73 -25.56
C SER A 665 7.91 33.71 -25.83
N GLU A 666 9.19 33.29 -25.82
CA GLU A 666 10.34 34.16 -26.15
C GLU A 666 10.36 34.67 -27.62
N PHE A 667 9.44 34.24 -28.48
CA PHE A 667 9.45 34.61 -29.90
C PHE A 667 8.41 35.66 -30.33
N GLN A 668 7.58 36.20 -29.43
CA GLN A 668 6.76 37.37 -29.77
C GLN A 668 7.54 38.69 -29.67
N GLU A 669 8.67 38.72 -28.98
CA GLU A 669 9.51 39.93 -28.86
C GLU A 669 10.57 40.04 -29.97
N ALA A 670 11.03 38.93 -30.55
CA ALA A 670 11.99 38.95 -31.65
C ALA A 670 11.36 39.29 -33.03
N ASN A 671 10.05 39.12 -33.19
CA ASN A 671 9.32 39.41 -34.45
C ASN A 671 8.79 40.85 -34.55
N ARG A 672 9.16 41.74 -33.63
CA ARG A 672 8.85 43.18 -33.72
C ARG A 672 10.01 44.05 -34.21
N ASN A 673 11.23 43.50 -34.32
CA ASN A 673 12.43 44.31 -34.48
C ASN A 673 13.10 44.25 -35.87
N ASP A 674 12.43 43.75 -36.90
CA ASP A 674 13.05 43.66 -38.24
C ASP A 674 12.16 44.13 -39.41
N ASP A 675 11.08 44.87 -39.15
CA ASP A 675 10.16 45.36 -40.20
C ASP A 675 9.78 46.85 -40.10
N ASP A 676 10.62 47.69 -39.48
CA ASP A 676 10.47 49.16 -39.57
C ASP A 676 11.83 49.87 -39.67
N VAL A 677 12.38 49.95 -40.88
CA VAL A 677 13.38 50.96 -41.25
C VAL A 677 12.88 51.74 -42.46
N VAL A 678 12.14 52.82 -42.20
CA VAL A 678 12.05 53.97 -43.12
C VAL A 678 12.24 55.26 -42.32
N ASN A 679 13.48 55.75 -42.43
CA ASN A 679 13.99 57.12 -42.33
C ASN A 679 12.97 58.26 -42.10
N ASP A 680 13.10 58.99 -40.98
CA ASP A 680 13.13 60.45 -41.00
C ASP A 680 13.90 61.00 -39.79
N GLY A 681 14.77 61.98 -40.02
CA GLY A 681 15.74 62.47 -39.04
C GLY A 681 15.26 63.68 -38.24
N ASN A 682 15.73 63.83 -37.01
CA ASN A 682 16.24 65.11 -36.48
C ASN A 682 16.94 64.95 -35.12
N ASP A 683 17.93 65.81 -34.89
CA ASP A 683 18.92 65.88 -33.80
C ASP A 683 18.40 66.12 -32.35
N GLY A 684 19.23 65.69 -31.36
CA GLY A 684 19.43 66.43 -30.10
C GLY A 684 19.34 65.63 -28.77
N PRO A 685 20.39 65.59 -27.91
CA PRO A 685 20.46 64.71 -26.74
C PRO A 685 20.12 65.40 -25.41
N SER A 686 19.62 64.66 -24.41
CA SER A 686 19.67 65.07 -22.98
C SER A 686 19.58 63.88 -22.01
N GLN A 687 20.51 63.88 -21.06
CA GLN A 687 20.71 62.92 -19.95
C GLN A 687 19.69 63.09 -18.80
N GLY A 688 19.52 62.04 -17.99
CA GLY A 688 19.42 62.19 -16.52
C GLY A 688 18.21 61.59 -15.79
N ASP A 689 18.48 60.51 -15.06
CA ASP A 689 18.02 60.19 -13.68
C ASP A 689 16.57 59.76 -13.33
N ALA A 690 16.45 58.45 -13.05
CA ALA A 690 16.08 57.81 -11.79
C ALA A 690 14.91 58.31 -10.89
N GLN A 691 13.92 57.40 -10.78
CA GLN A 691 13.24 56.91 -9.54
C GLN A 691 12.08 57.73 -8.89
N PRO A 692 11.23 57.10 -8.03
CA PRO A 692 9.78 57.00 -8.25
C PRO A 692 8.96 57.58 -7.08
N SER A 693 7.63 57.72 -7.19
CA SER A 693 6.74 57.69 -6.02
C SER A 693 5.24 57.56 -6.34
N ASN A 694 4.65 56.56 -5.68
CA ASN A 694 3.28 56.32 -5.20
C ASN A 694 2.23 57.45 -5.30
N ALA A 695 0.99 57.09 -5.64
CA ALA A 695 -0.13 56.98 -4.67
C ALA A 695 -1.47 56.59 -5.35
N ASP A 696 -2.33 55.95 -4.56
CA ASP A 696 -3.59 55.27 -4.84
C ASP A 696 -4.74 56.10 -5.45
N ALA A 697 -5.64 55.43 -6.18
CA ALA A 697 -7.11 55.49 -5.95
C ALA A 697 -7.88 54.50 -6.86
N ASN A 698 -8.80 53.75 -6.24
CA ASN A 698 -9.77 52.83 -6.85
C ASN A 698 -11.15 53.55 -6.99
N PRO A 699 -12.22 52.95 -7.57
CA PRO A 699 -12.77 53.29 -8.88
C PRO A 699 -14.16 53.96 -8.85
N VAL A 700 -14.56 54.63 -9.93
CA VAL A 700 -15.97 54.99 -10.21
C VAL A 700 -16.31 54.78 -11.69
N SER A 701 -17.40 54.06 -11.90
CA SER A 701 -18.07 53.70 -13.15
C SER A 701 -18.75 54.87 -13.88
N GLY A 702 -18.77 54.80 -15.22
CA GLY A 702 -19.61 55.65 -16.08
C GLY A 702 -19.56 55.22 -17.54
N ASN A 703 -20.67 54.65 -18.02
CA ASN A 703 -20.92 54.28 -19.43
C ASN A 703 -20.96 55.50 -20.35
N THR A 704 -20.32 55.38 -21.52
CA THR A 704 -20.77 56.03 -22.76
C THR A 704 -20.32 55.21 -23.97
N GLU A 705 -21.29 54.89 -24.84
CA GLU A 705 -21.13 54.09 -26.05
C GLU A 705 -20.58 54.89 -27.26
N ASN A 706 -19.93 54.13 -28.14
CA ASN A 706 -19.84 54.24 -29.62
C ASN A 706 -18.87 55.22 -30.31
N GLY A 707 -17.82 54.62 -30.87
CA GLY A 707 -17.12 55.02 -32.11
C GLY A 707 -16.25 53.84 -32.61
N PRO A 708 -16.27 53.45 -33.91
CA PRO A 708 -15.74 52.17 -34.36
C PRO A 708 -14.20 52.22 -34.46
N ALA A 709 -13.52 51.49 -33.57
CA ALA A 709 -12.08 51.27 -33.66
C ALA A 709 -11.77 50.14 -34.64
N SER A 710 -10.78 50.39 -35.49
CA SER A 710 -10.21 49.50 -36.50
C SER A 710 -9.95 48.07 -35.96
N ALA A 711 -10.55 47.09 -36.64
CA ALA A 711 -10.27 45.67 -36.40
C ALA A 711 -8.83 45.34 -36.82
N GLY A 712 -7.90 45.45 -35.87
CA GLY A 712 -6.60 44.79 -35.97
C GLY A 712 -6.80 43.28 -36.00
N ARG A 713 -6.40 42.64 -37.10
CA ARG A 713 -6.33 41.18 -37.22
C ARG A 713 -5.40 40.63 -36.14
N GLN A 714 -5.95 40.19 -35.00
CA GLN A 714 -5.24 39.31 -34.09
C GLN A 714 -5.11 37.94 -34.78
N GLY A 715 -3.90 37.59 -35.20
CA GLY A 715 -3.59 36.27 -35.74
C GLY A 715 -3.87 35.20 -34.67
N LYS A 716 -4.73 34.24 -34.98
CA LYS A 716 -5.05 33.12 -34.09
C LYS A 716 -3.77 32.35 -33.76
N LYS A 717 -3.43 32.25 -32.47
CA LYS A 717 -2.33 31.42 -31.95
C LYS A 717 -2.70 29.95 -32.16
N LEU A 718 -1.94 29.25 -33.01
CA LEU A 718 -2.14 27.84 -33.30
C LEU A 718 -1.34 27.01 -32.28
N VAL A 719 -2.04 26.42 -31.30
CA VAL A 719 -1.45 25.52 -30.31
C VAL A 719 -1.69 24.08 -30.78
N ILE A 720 -0.61 23.30 -30.88
CA ILE A 720 -0.62 21.91 -31.35
C ILE A 720 -0.08 21.02 -30.22
N SER A 721 -0.72 19.89 -29.95
CA SER A 721 -0.28 18.93 -28.92
C SER A 721 1.05 18.28 -29.31
N GLU A 722 1.96 18.10 -28.35
CA GLU A 722 3.29 17.51 -28.57
C GLU A 722 3.24 16.07 -29.13
N GLU A 723 2.26 15.25 -28.71
CA GLU A 723 2.10 13.90 -29.25
C GLU A 723 1.71 13.90 -30.74
N TYR A 724 0.87 14.86 -31.14
CA TYR A 724 0.53 15.07 -32.55
C TYR A 724 1.76 15.52 -33.34
N PHE A 725 2.53 16.47 -32.79
CA PHE A 725 3.78 16.93 -33.38
C PHE A 725 4.76 15.77 -33.60
N GLN A 726 5.04 14.96 -32.58
CA GLN A 726 5.96 13.81 -32.69
C GLN A 726 5.47 12.76 -33.69
N ARG A 727 4.18 12.43 -33.68
CA ARG A 727 3.59 11.46 -34.61
C ARG A 727 3.68 11.92 -36.06
N VAL A 728 3.38 13.20 -36.31
CA VAL A 728 3.49 13.81 -37.64
C VAL A 728 4.96 13.83 -38.08
N THR A 729 5.88 14.25 -37.21
CA THR A 729 7.32 14.29 -37.49
C THR A 729 7.86 12.90 -37.84
N GLN A 730 7.53 11.86 -37.06
CA GLN A 730 7.94 10.48 -37.35
C GLN A 730 7.43 10.00 -38.72
N ALA A 731 6.16 10.27 -39.04
CA ALA A 731 5.58 9.91 -40.32
C ALA A 731 6.26 10.63 -41.51
N LEU A 732 6.54 11.93 -41.36
CA LEU A 732 7.24 12.73 -42.38
C LEU A 732 8.67 12.25 -42.60
N VAL A 733 9.43 11.99 -41.53
CA VAL A 733 10.82 11.52 -41.65
C VAL A 733 10.90 10.11 -42.21
N MET A 734 10.02 9.19 -41.78
CA MET A 734 9.95 7.83 -42.32
C MET A 734 9.70 7.85 -43.83
N ARG A 735 8.81 8.74 -44.30
CA ARG A 735 8.52 8.90 -45.72
C ARG A 735 9.70 9.44 -46.51
N LEU A 736 10.41 10.44 -45.98
CA LEU A 736 11.59 11.01 -46.65
C LEU A 736 12.73 9.99 -46.75
N ARG A 737 12.98 9.18 -45.71
CA ARG A 737 13.96 8.09 -45.76
C ARG A 737 13.59 7.01 -46.79
N GLN A 738 12.31 6.61 -46.86
CA GLN A 738 11.85 5.66 -47.89
C GLN A 738 12.09 6.20 -49.30
N HIS A 739 11.91 7.50 -49.50
CA HIS A 739 12.16 8.14 -50.79
C HIS A 739 13.67 8.21 -51.10
N GLU A 740 14.51 8.56 -50.13
CA GLU A 740 15.98 8.50 -50.27
C GLU A 740 16.46 7.09 -50.62
N GLU A 741 15.95 6.05 -49.95
CA GLU A 741 16.31 4.65 -50.25
C GLU A 741 15.85 4.19 -51.64
N ALA A 742 14.69 4.65 -52.11
CA ALA A 742 14.21 4.34 -53.46
C ALA A 742 15.08 5.00 -54.52
N VAL A 743 15.42 6.28 -54.31
CA VAL A 743 16.28 7.05 -55.21
C VAL A 743 17.71 6.47 -55.26
N MET A 744 18.23 5.98 -54.14
CA MET A 744 19.53 5.30 -54.08
C MET A 744 19.55 3.97 -54.85
N ARG A 745 18.41 3.28 -55.00
CA ARG A 745 18.31 2.05 -55.82
C ARG A 745 18.21 2.35 -57.32
N ASP A 746 17.52 3.43 -57.69
CA ASP A 746 17.24 3.77 -59.09
C ASP A 746 18.34 4.65 -59.73
N GLY A 747 19.27 5.20 -58.95
CA GLY A 747 20.54 5.75 -59.43
C GLY A 747 20.46 7.06 -60.22
N SER A 748 19.30 7.73 -60.31
CA SER A 748 19.13 8.94 -61.13
C SER A 748 18.27 10.07 -60.53
N GLY A 749 18.16 10.17 -59.20
CA GLY A 749 17.32 11.20 -58.55
C GLY A 749 18.06 12.11 -57.57
N LEU A 750 17.57 13.34 -57.42
CA LEU A 750 17.96 14.26 -56.35
C LEU A 750 17.52 13.69 -54.99
N ALA A 751 18.38 13.81 -53.97
CA ALA A 751 18.17 13.26 -52.63
C ALA A 751 17.17 14.08 -51.76
N GLY A 752 16.05 14.53 -52.34
CA GLY A 752 15.04 15.30 -51.61
C GLY A 752 13.68 15.31 -52.29
N MET A 753 12.63 15.53 -51.50
CA MET A 753 11.24 15.61 -51.95
C MET A 753 10.73 17.06 -51.84
N ARG A 754 9.84 17.47 -52.76
CA ARG A 754 9.22 18.80 -52.69
C ARG A 754 8.27 18.93 -51.50
N GLN A 755 8.31 20.06 -50.82
CA GLN A 755 7.44 20.36 -49.68
C GLN A 755 5.95 20.18 -50.03
N GLY A 756 5.51 20.66 -51.20
CA GLY A 756 4.11 20.51 -51.64
C GLY A 756 3.68 19.07 -51.94
N GLU A 757 4.60 18.16 -52.26
CA GLU A 757 4.31 16.74 -52.48
C GLU A 757 4.25 15.96 -51.16
N LEU A 758 5.13 16.31 -50.22
CA LEU A 758 5.14 15.73 -48.88
C LEU A 758 3.86 16.05 -48.11
N ILE A 759 3.36 17.29 -48.21
CA ILE A 759 2.08 17.71 -47.62
C ILE A 759 0.91 16.95 -48.26
N ARG A 760 0.88 16.86 -49.60
CA ARG A 760 -0.17 16.11 -50.32
C ARG A 760 -0.21 14.64 -49.91
N TRP A 761 0.95 13.99 -49.84
CA TRP A 761 1.04 12.60 -49.41
C TRP A 761 0.48 12.39 -48.00
N TYR A 762 0.82 13.26 -47.05
CA TYR A 762 0.35 13.12 -45.66
C TYR A 762 -1.17 13.31 -45.57
N VAL A 763 -1.71 14.31 -46.27
CA VAL A 763 -3.15 14.56 -46.32
C VAL A 763 -3.88 13.37 -46.95
N ASP A 764 -3.38 12.80 -48.05
CA ASP A 764 -3.96 11.62 -48.70
C ASP A 764 -3.92 10.39 -47.79
N GLN A 765 -2.82 10.20 -47.04
CA GLN A 765 -2.69 9.08 -46.09
C GLN A 765 -3.70 9.17 -44.94
N GLN A 766 -3.98 10.39 -44.46
CA GLN A 766 -4.99 10.62 -43.43
C GLN A 766 -6.42 10.50 -43.98
N ASN A 767 -6.62 10.89 -45.25
CA ASN A 767 -7.89 10.73 -45.94
C ASN A 767 -8.24 9.26 -46.16
N GLN A 768 -7.26 8.42 -46.50
CA GLN A 768 -7.42 6.95 -46.60
C GLN A 768 -7.74 6.28 -45.26
N LYS A 769 -7.34 6.89 -44.14
CA LYS A 769 -7.72 6.46 -42.78
C LYS A 769 -9.11 6.95 -42.36
N ASN A 770 -9.87 7.59 -43.26
CA ASN A 770 -11.19 8.19 -43.01
C ASN A 770 -11.18 9.26 -41.89
N SER A 771 -10.06 9.97 -41.74
CA SER A 771 -9.90 10.96 -40.66
C SER A 771 -10.58 12.30 -40.95
N TYR A 772 -10.98 12.58 -42.21
CA TYR A 772 -11.56 13.87 -42.61
C TYR A 772 -12.96 13.69 -43.17
N SER A 773 -13.88 14.51 -42.67
CA SER A 773 -15.27 14.55 -43.14
C SER A 773 -15.55 15.76 -44.05
N SER A 774 -14.72 16.79 -43.99
CA SER A 774 -14.89 18.06 -44.72
C SER A 774 -13.59 18.58 -45.37
N VAL A 775 -13.75 19.27 -46.50
CA VAL A 775 -12.66 19.94 -47.25
C VAL A 775 -12.01 21.06 -46.42
N GLU A 776 -12.74 21.65 -45.47
CA GLU A 776 -12.22 22.70 -44.58
C GLU A 776 -11.27 22.15 -43.51
N GLU A 777 -11.51 20.93 -43.01
CA GLU A 777 -10.63 20.25 -42.04
C GLU A 777 -9.30 19.87 -42.69
N ALA A 778 -9.34 19.37 -43.92
CA ALA A 778 -8.13 19.06 -44.70
C ALA A 778 -7.26 20.31 -44.95
N LYS A 779 -7.90 21.47 -45.18
CA LYS A 779 -7.19 22.75 -45.36
C LYS A 779 -6.55 23.25 -44.06
N ASN A 780 -7.23 23.09 -42.93
CA ASN A 780 -6.68 23.42 -41.62
C ASN A 780 -5.49 22.51 -41.26
N GLU A 781 -5.58 21.21 -41.56
CA GLU A 781 -4.47 20.28 -41.36
C GLU A 781 -3.27 20.58 -42.26
N ALA A 782 -3.49 20.91 -43.54
CA ALA A 782 -2.42 21.35 -44.42
C ALA A 782 -1.69 22.60 -43.86
N SER A 783 -2.43 23.53 -43.24
CA SER A 783 -1.84 24.70 -42.59
C SER A 783 -1.04 24.34 -41.33
N LYS A 784 -1.51 23.37 -40.52
CA LYS A 784 -0.77 22.87 -39.35
C LYS A 784 0.53 22.20 -39.76
N ILE A 785 0.48 21.33 -40.77
CA ILE A 785 1.67 20.61 -41.27
C ILE A 785 2.70 21.60 -41.84
N LYS A 786 2.24 22.65 -42.54
CA LYS A 786 3.14 23.69 -43.05
C LYS A 786 3.89 24.40 -41.92
N ALA A 787 3.22 24.69 -40.79
CA ALA A 787 3.86 25.25 -39.60
C ALA A 787 4.82 24.26 -38.92
N ILE A 788 4.47 22.96 -38.88
CA ILE A 788 5.33 21.89 -38.35
C ILE A 788 6.61 21.76 -39.16
N ILE A 789 6.53 21.75 -40.50
CA ILE A 789 7.70 21.68 -41.38
C ILE A 789 8.62 22.89 -41.18
N GLU A 790 8.07 24.10 -41.03
CA GLU A 790 8.88 25.29 -40.75
C GLU A 790 9.58 25.23 -39.39
N SER A 791 8.93 24.62 -38.38
CA SER A 791 9.54 24.35 -37.07
C SER A 791 10.67 23.31 -37.15
N LEU A 792 10.48 22.24 -37.93
CA LEU A 792 11.46 21.16 -38.13
C LEU A 792 12.74 21.64 -38.83
N ILE A 793 12.62 22.61 -39.74
CA ILE A 793 13.77 23.22 -40.44
C ILE A 793 14.55 24.15 -39.50
N ARG A 794 13.87 25.01 -38.73
CA ARG A 794 14.54 26.07 -37.95
C ARG A 794 14.99 25.65 -36.54
N ARG A 795 14.22 24.81 -35.85
CA ARG A 795 14.41 24.52 -34.41
C ARG A 795 15.21 23.25 -34.17
N GLU A 796 14.83 22.16 -34.83
CA GLU A 796 15.37 20.82 -34.54
C GLU A 796 16.48 20.40 -35.52
N GLY A 797 16.57 21.06 -36.69
CA GLY A 797 17.58 20.74 -37.70
C GLY A 797 17.43 19.33 -38.30
N PHE A 798 16.26 18.72 -38.15
CA PHE A 798 15.96 17.37 -38.64
C PHE A 798 15.78 17.32 -40.16
N LEU A 799 15.37 18.44 -40.75
CA LEU A 799 15.21 18.61 -42.20
C LEU A 799 16.17 19.69 -42.70
N MET A 800 16.97 19.37 -43.72
CA MET A 800 17.79 20.32 -44.45
C MET A 800 17.10 20.72 -45.76
N VAL A 801 17.16 22.01 -46.08
CA VAL A 801 16.72 22.53 -47.38
C VAL A 801 17.87 22.34 -48.36
N VAL A 802 17.68 21.51 -49.38
CA VAL A 802 18.71 21.18 -50.39
C VAL A 802 18.71 22.20 -51.54
N ASP A 803 17.54 22.72 -51.89
CA ASP A 803 17.37 23.78 -52.90
C ASP A 803 16.18 24.67 -52.50
N ASP A 804 16.40 25.98 -52.54
CA ASP A 804 15.40 27.01 -52.22
C ASP A 804 14.67 27.54 -53.49
N GLY A 805 14.95 26.94 -54.66
CA GLY A 805 14.20 27.17 -55.91
C GLY A 805 14.62 28.40 -56.71
N SER A 806 15.77 29.01 -56.37
CA SER A 806 16.37 30.11 -57.14
C SER A 806 17.10 29.58 -58.38
N ARG A 807 16.51 29.70 -59.57
CA ARG A 807 17.26 29.60 -60.84
C ARG A 807 18.19 30.82 -60.98
N PRO A 808 19.47 30.66 -61.36
CA PRO A 808 20.30 31.79 -61.75
C PRO A 808 19.99 32.15 -63.20
N GLU A 809 19.38 33.31 -63.46
CA GLU A 809 19.37 33.89 -64.81
C GLU A 809 20.24 35.14 -64.88
N ALA A 810 20.88 35.25 -66.04
CA ALA A 810 21.86 36.26 -66.43
C ALA A 810 21.28 37.68 -66.45
N GLU A 811 22.19 38.64 -66.31
CA GLU A 811 22.05 40.09 -66.42
C GLU A 811 20.77 40.62 -67.08
N GLY A 812 19.94 41.35 -66.32
CA GLY A 812 18.92 42.24 -66.88
C GLY A 812 17.65 42.45 -66.04
N ASP A 813 17.67 43.53 -65.27
CA ASP A 813 16.53 44.34 -64.79
C ASP A 813 15.59 43.83 -63.68
N GLY A 814 15.24 44.76 -62.78
CA GLY A 814 14.71 44.50 -61.45
C GLY A 814 13.21 44.21 -61.39
N ALA A 815 12.86 42.97 -61.06
CA ALA A 815 11.59 42.61 -60.43
C ALA A 815 11.81 41.45 -59.43
N ARG A 816 11.71 41.73 -58.12
CA ARG A 816 11.72 40.69 -57.07
C ARG A 816 10.44 39.84 -57.22
N GLN A 817 10.55 38.64 -57.79
CA GLN A 817 9.51 37.62 -57.69
C GLN A 817 9.52 37.04 -56.26
N THR A 818 8.34 36.94 -55.66
CA THR A 818 8.11 36.22 -54.41
C THR A 818 8.31 34.72 -54.64
N SER A 819 9.31 34.13 -53.98
CA SER A 819 9.54 32.68 -54.06
C SER A 819 8.33 31.93 -53.50
N SER A 820 7.81 31.00 -54.30
CA SER A 820 6.81 30.01 -53.89
C SER A 820 7.42 29.13 -52.79
N ARG A 821 7.02 29.33 -51.54
CA ARG A 821 7.47 28.51 -50.39
C ARG A 821 7.12 27.01 -50.55
N ASP A 822 6.28 26.64 -51.52
CA ASP A 822 5.84 25.26 -51.73
C ASP A 822 6.81 24.45 -52.63
N ASP A 823 7.80 25.09 -53.25
CA ASP A 823 8.79 24.47 -54.16
C ASP A 823 10.12 24.07 -53.50
N ARG A 824 10.25 24.22 -52.18
CA ARG A 824 11.46 23.82 -51.43
C ARG A 824 11.71 22.32 -51.48
N ILE A 825 12.96 21.92 -51.73
CA ILE A 825 13.38 20.52 -51.69
C ILE A 825 13.93 20.21 -50.30
N LEU A 826 13.31 19.25 -49.61
CA LEU A 826 13.65 18.84 -48.24
C LEU A 826 14.34 17.48 -48.23
N ALA A 827 15.40 17.36 -47.44
CA ALA A 827 16.12 16.10 -47.17
C ALA A 827 16.31 15.90 -45.66
N VAL A 828 16.48 14.65 -45.22
CA VAL A 828 16.68 14.34 -43.80
C VAL A 828 18.13 14.61 -43.42
N ALA A 829 18.35 15.20 -42.24
CA ALA A 829 19.70 15.38 -41.73
C ALA A 829 20.37 14.01 -41.43
N PRO A 830 21.61 13.76 -41.88
CA PRO A 830 22.28 12.46 -41.75
C PRO A 830 22.53 12.03 -40.29
N ASN A 831 22.46 12.97 -39.33
CA ASN A 831 22.62 12.70 -37.91
C ASN A 831 21.33 12.28 -37.19
N TYR A 832 20.18 12.32 -37.87
CA TYR A 832 18.90 11.95 -37.28
C TYR A 832 18.65 10.45 -37.43
N VAL A 833 18.63 9.71 -36.31
CA VAL A 833 18.29 8.28 -36.26
C VAL A 833 16.84 8.14 -35.79
N VAL A 834 15.99 7.54 -36.62
CA VAL A 834 14.59 7.23 -36.28
C VAL A 834 14.54 6.10 -35.24
N GLU A 835 13.70 6.26 -34.21
CA GLU A 835 13.40 5.27 -33.15
C GLU A 835 12.93 3.91 -33.66
#